data_AF-A0A5K3FDK1-F1
#
_entry.id   AF-A0A5K3FDK1-F1
#
_cell.length_a   1.000
_cell.length_b   1.000
_cell.length_c   1.000
_cell.angle_alpha   90.00
_cell.angle_beta   90.00
_cell.angle_gamma   90.00
#
_symmetry.space_group_name_H-M   'P 1'
#
loop_
_entity.id
_entity.type
_entity.pdbx_description
1 polymer ?
#
loop_
_entity_poly.entity_id
_entity_poly.type
_entity_poly.pdbx_seq_one_letter_code
_entity_poly.pdbx_strand_id
1 'polypeptide(L)'
;SDSSLTVAPRNHRQSCLNPLSQHCPIQIEWVHLIFSEFQSLKHSDSLAHAHEEICGGIARTASTIFFGSQAMWFGRRNVGQQESPMMRVWLNTTEMSEDCLYLNIWTNAINASGHPPVESTPDSTFAWSKRSLKPPNFQQLNGRPVMVWIHGGNLVSGSASLEMYNGAILASEMDVIVVSIQYRLGPLGFLCLGTPGIPGNQGLLDQVEALQWIRRNIAYFGGNSEQITLFGQGAGALSASLHLLSPISSPLFQQAILQSGSPLAWWSAESLQSAINKARIFAGLSGCHGNREEIETCLRSAEAGSLILNQWKMHLLRDLPSTTRFHRIARLYNRRYNPEILNTAGLFFNITFKPVVTEPFLPRWPYQIIGSNSDSHRHRILLGVNKDESTLELVHGLRKFFLRDGSTPKLPVEFDSGVAFMDPLDILAFHIIDEDFLHPLLLQATAFEYQIPTRAFHKKRWTSVEVQHSLAEVAGDYNVKCPLIEFADAYSQGPNSQVFLYSFEHSSSGWTWPNWTGVMQGYEAEYVFGAPWNLKFESEFYKFNDEERQLSETIMQYWANFAATGSPSLHPSEFHTRAKRFHWNNYETQGIAFKGDLETDALREYLVLQLPKPRLARNLKRHECLFWREKLPMLRQRLVRNARCQQNPPKEAEPKATEKTPLKPPVNSWNLPLLMPTTSTTLLSNSIISIILPTCILLSSTY
;
A
#
# COMPACT_ATOMS: atom_id res chain seq x y z
N SER A 1 -12.24 39.09 65.55
CA SER A 1 -13.32 40.04 65.88
C SER A 1 -14.57 39.60 65.14
N ASP A 2 -15.54 39.17 65.94
CA ASP A 2 -16.99 39.19 65.74
C ASP A 2 -17.66 38.42 64.59
N SER A 3 -18.11 37.25 65.03
CA SER A 3 -19.39 36.57 64.80
C SER A 3 -20.64 37.43 64.47
N SER A 4 -21.53 36.87 63.64
CA SER A 4 -22.96 36.54 63.95
C SER A 4 -23.69 36.20 62.63
N LEU A 5 -24.24 35.00 62.40
CA LEU A 5 -25.46 34.34 62.91
C LEU A 5 -26.76 35.15 62.76
N THR A 6 -27.65 34.74 61.86
CA THR A 6 -29.09 34.44 62.12
C THR A 6 -29.82 33.90 60.87
N VAL A 7 -30.90 33.15 61.12
CA VAL A 7 -31.58 32.20 60.23
C VAL A 7 -33.07 32.55 60.06
N ALA A 8 -33.61 32.26 58.86
CA ALA A 8 -35.01 31.97 58.45
C ALA A 8 -36.01 33.13 58.18
N PRO A 9 -37.11 32.95 57.39
CA PRO A 9 -37.55 31.83 56.52
C PRO A 9 -38.00 32.20 55.06
N ARG A 10 -38.30 31.15 54.27
CA ARG A 10 -39.04 31.00 52.97
C ARG A 10 -40.09 32.10 52.65
N ASN A 11 -40.42 32.50 51.41
CA ASN A 11 -40.65 31.74 50.15
C ASN A 11 -40.86 32.65 48.89
N HIS A 12 -40.52 32.11 47.70
CA HIS A 12 -41.10 32.29 46.33
C HIS A 12 -40.60 33.31 45.24
N ARG A 13 -40.09 32.67 44.15
CA ARG A 13 -39.99 33.00 42.69
C ARG A 13 -38.94 34.07 42.32
N GLN A 14 -38.04 33.93 41.32
CA GLN A 14 -38.01 33.13 40.09
C GLN A 14 -36.56 33.11 39.47
N SER A 15 -36.26 32.06 38.69
CA SER A 15 -35.30 32.00 37.54
C SER A 15 -33.80 31.62 37.70
N CYS A 16 -33.41 30.71 36.78
CA CYS A 16 -32.13 30.54 36.07
C CYS A 16 -30.95 29.69 36.62
N LEU A 17 -30.45 28.84 35.71
CA LEU A 17 -29.08 28.34 35.51
C LEU A 17 -28.57 27.22 36.44
N ASN A 18 -28.05 26.15 35.81
CA ASN A 18 -27.50 24.97 36.46
C ASN A 18 -26.06 24.77 35.96
N PRO A 19 -25.06 24.71 36.85
CA PRO A 19 -24.00 23.71 36.68
C PRO A 19 -23.45 23.08 37.99
N LEU A 20 -23.02 21.82 37.84
CA LEU A 20 -21.87 21.13 38.45
C LEU A 20 -21.79 20.84 39.98
N SER A 21 -21.70 19.52 40.22
CA SER A 21 -20.70 18.80 41.06
C SER A 21 -20.71 18.89 42.59
N GLN A 22 -20.52 17.73 43.23
CA GLN A 22 -19.97 17.49 44.57
C GLN A 22 -19.13 16.19 44.46
N HIS A 23 -17.99 15.94 45.10
CA HIS A 23 -17.11 16.69 46.00
C HIS A 23 -15.79 15.88 46.15
N CYS A 24 -14.65 16.57 46.34
CA CYS A 24 -13.41 16.12 47.00
C CYS A 24 -13.66 15.86 48.53
N PRO A 25 -12.73 15.42 49.43
CA PRO A 25 -11.26 15.60 49.39
C PRO A 25 -10.34 14.57 50.18
N ILE A 26 -9.01 14.85 50.16
CA ILE A 26 -7.97 14.67 51.23
C ILE A 26 -6.96 13.48 51.18
N GLN A 27 -5.70 13.90 50.95
CA GLN A 27 -4.35 13.56 51.47
C GLN A 27 -3.65 12.20 51.32
N ILE A 28 -2.39 12.35 50.91
CA ILE A 28 -1.28 11.40 50.71
C ILE A 28 -0.27 11.62 51.85
N GLU A 29 0.22 10.53 52.46
CA GLU A 29 1.55 10.44 53.09
C GLU A 29 2.14 9.03 52.86
N TRP A 30 3.45 8.89 53.08
CA TRP A 30 4.44 8.19 52.24
C TRP A 30 4.99 6.85 52.83
N VAL A 31 5.39 5.93 51.93
CA VAL A 31 6.46 4.86 51.97
C VAL A 31 6.34 3.63 52.92
N HIS A 32 6.25 2.40 52.36
CA HIS A 32 7.34 1.37 52.33
C HIS A 32 6.91 -0.02 51.80
N LEU A 33 7.67 -0.48 50.80
CA LEU A 33 8.17 -1.84 50.52
C LEU A 33 7.25 -3.01 50.11
N ILE A 34 7.68 -3.59 48.99
CA ILE A 34 7.24 -4.75 48.21
C ILE A 34 7.42 -6.08 48.97
N PHE A 35 6.57 -7.05 48.62
CA PHE A 35 6.65 -8.52 48.79
C PHE A 35 6.03 -9.14 50.05
N SER A 36 4.82 -9.69 49.90
CA SER A 36 4.64 -11.15 49.99
C SER A 36 3.30 -11.57 49.36
N GLU A 37 3.33 -12.77 48.80
CA GLU A 37 2.31 -13.40 47.98
C GLU A 37 0.97 -13.60 48.69
N PHE A 38 -0.10 -13.42 47.91
CA PHE A 38 -1.28 -14.28 47.84
C PHE A 38 -1.58 -15.13 49.08
N GLN A 39 -2.46 -14.66 49.98
CA GLN A 39 -3.45 -15.55 50.59
C GLN A 39 -4.79 -14.85 50.87
N SER A 40 -5.83 -15.48 50.35
CA SER A 40 -7.25 -15.31 50.70
C SER A 40 -7.98 -14.08 50.14
N LEU A 41 -8.62 -14.30 49.00
CA LEU A 41 -9.84 -13.58 48.60
C LEU A 41 -10.91 -13.76 49.69
N LYS A 42 -11.43 -12.66 50.25
CA LYS A 42 -12.84 -12.57 50.65
C LYS A 42 -13.34 -11.11 50.78
N HIS A 43 -14.34 -10.84 49.95
CA HIS A 43 -15.39 -9.82 50.02
C HIS A 43 -15.15 -8.40 49.46
N SER A 44 -15.63 -8.28 48.21
CA SER A 44 -16.47 -7.21 47.63
C SER A 44 -16.03 -5.76 47.80
N ASP A 45 -15.29 -5.26 46.79
CA ASP A 45 -15.60 -4.03 46.02
C ASP A 45 -14.50 -3.67 44.98
N SER A 46 -13.77 -4.66 44.45
CA SER A 46 -12.60 -4.43 43.57
C SER A 46 -12.79 -4.66 42.07
N LEU A 47 -14.01 -4.89 41.58
CA LEU A 47 -14.24 -5.18 40.14
C LEU A 47 -14.28 -3.92 39.24
N ALA A 48 -14.56 -2.74 39.79
CA ALA A 48 -14.64 -1.50 39.00
C ALA A 48 -13.26 -0.84 38.78
N HIS A 49 -12.37 -0.84 39.78
CA HIS A 49 -11.02 -0.25 39.66
C HIS A 49 -10.02 -1.17 38.95
N ALA A 50 -10.16 -2.50 39.07
CA ALA A 50 -9.39 -3.42 38.24
C ALA A 50 -9.71 -3.27 36.75
N HIS A 51 -10.96 -2.92 36.41
CA HIS A 51 -11.36 -2.66 35.03
C HIS A 51 -10.78 -1.34 34.53
N GLU A 52 -10.75 -0.25 35.30
CA GLU A 52 -10.16 1.03 34.86
C GLU A 52 -8.62 1.00 34.72
N GLU A 53 -7.89 0.28 35.58
CA GLU A 53 -6.44 0.10 35.42
C GLU A 53 -6.08 -0.86 34.28
N ILE A 54 -6.87 -1.91 34.05
CA ILE A 54 -6.67 -2.85 32.95
C ILE A 54 -7.08 -2.20 31.62
N CYS A 55 -8.23 -1.53 31.53
CA CYS A 55 -8.70 -0.84 30.32
C CYS A 55 -7.86 0.41 30.02
N GLY A 56 -7.50 1.21 31.03
CA GLY A 56 -6.61 2.36 30.91
C GLY A 56 -5.14 1.96 30.66
N GLY A 57 -4.74 0.78 31.13
CA GLY A 57 -3.48 0.12 30.84
C GLY A 57 -3.44 -0.46 29.43
N ILE A 58 -4.50 -1.11 28.96
CA ILE A 58 -4.62 -1.65 27.61
C ILE A 58 -4.74 -0.53 26.57
N ALA A 59 -5.48 0.55 26.84
CA ALA A 59 -5.55 1.71 25.96
C ALA A 59 -4.22 2.48 25.91
N ARG A 60 -3.53 2.65 27.05
CA ARG A 60 -2.17 3.21 27.06
C ARG A 60 -1.16 2.29 26.40
N THR A 61 -1.27 0.98 26.59
CA THR A 61 -0.38 0.02 25.94
C THR A 61 -0.69 -0.02 24.45
N ALA A 62 -1.94 -0.04 23.99
CA ALA A 62 -2.36 0.01 22.58
C ALA A 62 -1.88 1.30 21.90
N SER A 63 -1.98 2.44 22.59
CA SER A 63 -1.41 3.70 22.15
C SER A 63 0.12 3.63 22.10
N THR A 64 0.82 3.21 23.16
CA THR A 64 2.29 3.05 23.15
C THR A 64 2.78 1.97 22.17
N ILE A 65 1.95 0.96 21.84
CA ILE A 65 2.23 -0.10 20.85
C ILE A 65 2.22 0.47 19.44
N PHE A 66 1.16 1.20 19.07
CA PHE A 66 1.00 1.79 17.73
C PHE A 66 1.92 2.99 17.54
N PHE A 67 2.02 3.85 18.56
CA PHE A 67 2.86 5.04 18.51
C PHE A 67 4.34 4.70 18.64
N GLY A 68 4.74 3.71 19.47
CA GLY A 68 6.14 3.32 19.61
C GLY A 68 6.72 2.68 18.35
N SER A 69 5.95 1.84 17.65
CA SER A 69 6.40 1.18 16.42
C SER A 69 6.44 2.11 15.21
N GLN A 70 5.55 3.12 15.15
CA GLN A 70 5.54 4.12 14.09
C GLN A 70 6.53 5.27 14.39
N ALA A 71 6.64 5.74 15.65
CA ALA A 71 7.62 6.75 16.08
C ALA A 71 9.08 6.37 15.79
N MET A 72 9.41 5.08 15.87
CA MET A 72 10.75 4.57 15.56
C MET A 72 11.21 4.83 14.12
N TRP A 73 10.32 5.25 13.22
CA TRP A 73 10.67 5.58 11.82
C TRP A 73 10.54 7.06 11.47
N PHE A 74 10.12 7.91 12.42
CA PHE A 74 9.98 9.35 12.20
C PHE A 74 11.18 10.11 12.73
N GLY A 75 12.23 10.27 11.91
CA GLY A 75 13.14 11.44 11.90
C GLY A 75 13.78 11.93 13.21
N ARG A 76 13.57 11.25 14.33
CA ARG A 76 14.19 11.49 15.63
C ARG A 76 14.81 10.18 16.04
N ARG A 77 16.15 10.17 16.05
CA ARG A 77 16.92 9.25 16.87
C ARG A 77 16.26 9.20 18.24
N ASN A 78 15.79 8.03 18.67
CA ASN A 78 15.59 7.80 20.09
C ASN A 78 16.98 7.88 20.73
N VAL A 79 17.31 9.02 21.33
CA VAL A 79 18.56 9.21 22.07
C VAL A 79 18.55 8.20 23.23
N GLY A 80 19.25 7.08 23.06
CA GLY A 80 19.39 6.04 24.08
C GLY A 80 19.07 4.60 23.65
N GLN A 81 18.47 4.34 22.48
CA GLN A 81 18.33 2.98 21.95
C GLN A 81 19.21 2.79 20.70
N GLN A 82 20.08 1.78 20.76
CA GLN A 82 20.94 1.39 19.64
C GLN A 82 20.08 0.65 18.60
N GLU A 83 19.51 1.37 17.65
CA GLU A 83 18.76 0.78 16.54
C GLU A 83 19.71 -0.05 15.65
N SER A 84 19.21 -1.20 15.17
CA SER A 84 19.95 -2.04 14.23
C SER A 84 20.40 -1.19 13.03
N PRO A 85 21.68 -1.26 12.60
CA PRO A 85 22.17 -0.53 11.44
C PRO A 85 21.24 -0.61 10.24
N MET A 86 20.62 -1.77 10.03
CA MET A 86 19.74 -2.02 8.88
C MET A 86 18.38 -1.33 8.95
N MET A 87 17.84 -1.11 10.16
CA MET A 87 16.66 -0.26 10.32
C MET A 87 16.98 1.17 9.92
N ARG A 88 18.22 1.61 10.06
CA ARG A 88 18.60 2.99 9.75
C ARG A 88 18.58 3.32 8.27
N VAL A 89 18.56 2.32 7.39
CA VAL A 89 18.52 2.52 5.93
C VAL A 89 17.34 3.40 5.51
N TRP A 90 16.20 3.27 6.19
CA TRP A 90 14.97 4.02 5.88
C TRP A 90 14.72 5.20 6.82
N LEU A 91 15.65 5.51 7.72
CA LEU A 91 15.51 6.63 8.65
C LEU A 91 15.97 7.93 8.02
N ASN A 92 15.13 8.95 8.10
CA ASN A 92 15.52 10.28 7.67
C ASN A 92 16.66 10.81 8.58
N THR A 93 17.74 11.24 7.94
CA THR A 93 18.94 11.78 8.57
C THR A 93 18.98 13.32 8.57
N THR A 94 17.97 13.97 7.96
CA THR A 94 17.88 15.43 7.82
C THR A 94 16.78 16.01 8.73
N GLU A 95 16.94 17.28 9.12
CA GLU A 95 15.94 18.00 9.90
C GLU A 95 14.65 18.20 9.10
N MET A 96 13.50 18.04 9.75
CA MET A 96 12.19 18.20 9.11
C MET A 96 11.77 19.67 9.13
N SER A 97 11.43 20.21 7.95
CA SER A 97 10.93 21.58 7.76
C SER A 97 9.81 21.60 6.73
N GLU A 98 8.91 22.60 6.81
CA GLU A 98 7.96 22.89 5.73
C GLU A 98 8.65 23.42 4.48
N ASP A 99 9.80 24.08 4.64
CA ASP A 99 10.70 24.45 3.56
C ASP A 99 11.50 23.21 3.14
N CYS A 100 10.89 22.37 2.30
CA CYS A 100 11.44 21.09 1.88
C CYS A 100 11.34 20.82 0.37
N LEU A 101 10.75 21.71 -0.43
CA LEU A 101 10.51 21.51 -1.85
C LEU A 101 11.78 21.72 -2.69
N TYR A 102 12.71 20.78 -2.53
CA TYR A 102 14.00 20.73 -3.22
C TYR A 102 14.10 19.47 -4.10
N LEU A 103 15.05 19.50 -5.04
CA LEU A 103 15.46 18.34 -5.82
C LEU A 103 16.99 18.23 -5.84
N ASN A 104 17.48 17.01 -5.99
CA ASN A 104 18.90 16.68 -6.11
C ASN A 104 19.17 16.16 -7.53
N ILE A 105 20.30 16.53 -8.12
CA ILE A 105 20.69 16.10 -9.47
C ILE A 105 22.08 15.47 -9.40
N TRP A 106 22.19 14.22 -9.86
CA TRP A 106 23.45 13.53 -10.10
C TRP A 106 23.70 13.43 -11.59
N THR A 107 24.88 13.88 -12.02
CA THR A 107 25.25 13.93 -13.42
C THR A 107 26.77 13.81 -13.54
N ASN A 108 27.27 13.01 -14.50
CA ASN A 108 28.70 13.04 -14.83
C ASN A 108 29.12 14.41 -15.34
N ALA A 109 30.38 14.79 -15.06
CA ALA A 109 30.97 16.03 -15.51
C ALA A 109 30.83 16.18 -17.03
N ILE A 110 30.27 17.31 -17.45
CA ILE A 110 30.20 17.68 -18.86
C ILE A 110 31.62 18.11 -19.23
N ASN A 111 32.34 17.32 -20.04
CA ASN A 111 33.61 17.76 -20.62
C ASN A 111 33.35 18.95 -21.55
N ALA A 112 33.37 20.16 -20.99
CA ALA A 112 33.20 21.42 -21.71
C ALA A 112 34.40 21.78 -22.61
N SER A 113 35.46 20.97 -22.59
CA SER A 113 36.62 21.10 -23.46
C SER A 113 36.80 19.81 -24.25
N GLY A 114 36.70 19.87 -25.58
CA GLY A 114 36.94 18.76 -26.51
C GLY A 114 38.39 18.25 -26.55
N HIS A 115 39.06 18.17 -25.40
CA HIS A 115 40.38 17.57 -25.26
C HIS A 115 40.26 16.20 -24.58
N PRO A 116 40.90 15.15 -25.11
CA PRO A 116 40.92 13.84 -24.47
C PRO A 116 41.54 13.97 -23.07
N PRO A 117 41.05 13.19 -22.07
CA PRO A 117 41.64 13.22 -20.75
C PRO A 117 43.12 12.83 -20.84
N VAL A 118 43.98 13.67 -20.27
CA VAL A 118 45.41 13.38 -20.12
C VAL A 118 45.54 12.15 -19.22
N GLU A 119 46.17 11.09 -19.73
CA GLU A 119 46.50 9.90 -18.96
C GLU A 119 47.46 10.28 -17.83
N SER A 120 46.96 10.41 -16.61
CA SER A 120 47.78 10.37 -15.41
C SER A 120 48.10 8.91 -15.08
N THR A 121 49.40 8.62 -15.00
CA THR A 121 50.00 7.31 -14.70
C THR A 121 49.47 6.69 -13.40
N PRO A 122 49.26 5.36 -13.33
CA PRO A 122 48.74 4.71 -12.14
C PRO A 122 49.85 4.33 -11.15
N ASP A 123 49.66 4.66 -9.88
CA ASP A 123 50.35 3.98 -8.80
C ASP A 123 49.34 3.59 -7.69
N SER A 124 49.50 2.36 -7.19
CA SER A 124 48.77 1.66 -6.11
C SER A 124 47.44 0.92 -6.43
N THR A 125 47.59 -0.39 -6.70
CA THR A 125 46.82 -1.53 -6.15
C THR A 125 45.32 -1.39 -5.86
N PHE A 126 44.49 -1.28 -6.89
CA PHE A 126 43.15 -1.90 -6.99
C PHE A 126 42.82 -1.99 -8.50
N ALA A 127 43.41 -2.98 -9.17
CA ALA A 127 43.32 -3.12 -10.62
C ALA A 127 41.98 -3.76 -11.02
N TRP A 128 40.97 -2.91 -11.17
CA TRP A 128 39.79 -3.22 -11.97
C TRP A 128 40.20 -3.44 -13.43
N SER A 129 39.75 -4.54 -14.02
CA SER A 129 39.91 -4.72 -15.46
C SER A 129 39.11 -3.61 -16.16
N LYS A 130 39.81 -2.65 -16.77
CA LYS A 130 39.25 -1.68 -17.72
C LYS A 130 38.66 -2.42 -18.93
N ARG A 131 37.48 -3.02 -18.78
CA ARG A 131 36.56 -3.23 -19.90
C ARG A 131 35.68 -1.99 -19.97
N SER A 132 36.28 -0.92 -20.50
CA SER A 132 35.55 0.28 -20.89
C SER A 132 34.54 -0.13 -21.96
N LEU A 133 33.28 -0.35 -21.54
CA LEU A 133 32.15 -0.05 -22.40
C LEU A 133 32.32 1.43 -22.73
N LYS A 134 32.54 1.75 -24.01
CA LYS A 134 32.58 3.15 -24.41
C LYS A 134 31.25 3.76 -23.98
N PRO A 135 31.25 4.84 -23.17
CA PRO A 135 30.01 5.53 -22.85
C PRO A 135 29.33 5.90 -24.17
N PRO A 136 28.00 5.77 -24.26
CA PRO A 136 27.30 6.07 -25.51
C PRO A 136 27.61 7.50 -25.92
N ASN A 137 27.85 7.73 -27.21
CA ASN A 137 28.11 9.07 -27.72
C ASN A 137 26.79 9.85 -27.80
N PHE A 138 26.29 10.28 -26.64
CA PHE A 138 25.05 11.03 -26.48
C PHE A 138 25.12 12.47 -26.98
N GLN A 139 26.20 12.88 -27.68
CA GLN A 139 26.18 14.14 -28.45
C GLN A 139 25.23 14.07 -29.66
N GLN A 140 24.80 12.87 -30.08
CA GLN A 140 23.77 12.67 -31.10
C GLN A 140 22.33 12.64 -30.56
N LEU A 141 22.15 12.43 -29.25
CA LEU A 141 20.87 12.63 -28.55
C LEU A 141 20.94 14.03 -27.91
N ASN A 142 19.85 14.75 -27.77
CA ASN A 142 19.88 16.09 -27.18
C ASN A 142 20.13 16.04 -25.64
N GLY A 143 21.18 15.35 -25.17
CA GLY A 143 21.51 15.08 -23.77
C GLY A 143 21.35 13.61 -23.34
N ARG A 144 21.72 13.31 -22.09
CA ARG A 144 21.59 11.98 -21.47
C ARG A 144 20.15 11.68 -21.03
N PRO A 145 19.72 10.40 -20.99
CA PRO A 145 18.44 10.02 -20.41
C PRO A 145 18.31 10.50 -18.95
N VAL A 146 17.11 10.95 -18.56
CA VAL A 146 16.85 11.52 -17.23
C VAL A 146 15.92 10.59 -16.46
N MET A 147 16.38 10.09 -15.32
CA MET A 147 15.62 9.25 -14.41
C MET A 147 15.21 10.06 -13.18
N VAL A 148 13.90 10.21 -12.94
CA VAL A 148 13.36 11.02 -11.83
C VAL A 148 12.77 10.12 -10.77
N TRP A 149 13.38 10.11 -9.58
CA TRP A 149 13.01 9.31 -8.42
C TRP A 149 11.95 10.01 -7.56
N ILE A 150 10.83 9.32 -7.33
CA ILE A 150 9.85 9.65 -6.31
C ILE A 150 9.97 8.64 -5.17
N HIS A 151 10.31 9.10 -3.97
CA HIS A 151 10.47 8.23 -2.81
C HIS A 151 9.13 7.70 -2.28
N GLY A 152 9.18 6.50 -1.67
CA GLY A 152 8.06 5.86 -0.98
C GLY A 152 7.80 6.40 0.42
N GLY A 153 7.13 5.60 1.26
CA GLY A 153 6.80 5.94 2.66
C GLY A 153 5.31 6.19 2.92
N ASN A 154 4.41 5.44 2.26
CA ASN A 154 2.96 5.48 2.50
C ASN A 154 2.32 6.87 2.42
N LEU A 155 2.94 7.80 1.67
CA LEU A 155 2.55 9.21 1.56
C LEU A 155 2.55 9.97 2.91
N VAL A 156 3.16 9.43 3.97
CA VAL A 156 3.21 10.02 5.32
C VAL A 156 4.64 10.15 5.85
N SER A 157 5.59 9.44 5.24
CA SER A 157 7.02 9.47 5.53
C SER A 157 7.84 9.31 4.25
N GLY A 158 9.17 9.31 4.39
CA GLY A 158 10.13 9.18 3.30
C GLY A 158 10.94 10.46 3.07
N SER A 159 12.07 10.31 2.39
CA SER A 159 12.91 11.43 1.96
C SER A 159 13.71 11.05 0.73
N ALA A 160 13.87 11.98 -0.20
CA ALA A 160 14.78 11.89 -1.34
C ALA A 160 16.27 11.93 -0.96
N SER A 161 16.58 12.25 0.30
CA SER A 161 17.95 12.38 0.83
C SER A 161 18.50 11.14 1.53
N LEU A 162 17.75 10.02 1.54
CA LEU A 162 18.24 8.78 2.14
C LEU A 162 19.46 8.27 1.37
N GLU A 163 20.47 7.75 2.09
CA GLU A 163 21.71 7.26 1.47
C GLU A 163 21.44 6.09 0.50
N MET A 164 20.39 5.30 0.75
CA MET A 164 19.94 4.25 -0.16
C MET A 164 19.45 4.76 -1.53
N TYR A 165 19.11 6.05 -1.63
CA TYR A 165 18.68 6.72 -2.87
C TYR A 165 19.77 7.63 -3.45
N ASN A 166 21.02 7.47 -3.00
CA ASN A 166 22.14 8.20 -3.55
C ASN A 166 22.35 7.81 -5.02
N GLY A 167 21.99 8.72 -5.93
CA GLY A 167 22.03 8.50 -7.38
C GLY A 167 23.43 8.51 -8.00
N ALA A 168 24.50 8.69 -7.22
CA ALA A 168 25.84 8.90 -7.76
C ALA A 168 26.35 7.69 -8.56
N ILE A 169 26.23 6.48 -8.03
CA ILE A 169 26.71 5.26 -8.70
C ILE A 169 25.88 4.98 -9.96
N LEU A 170 24.56 5.05 -9.86
CA LEU A 170 23.68 4.84 -11.01
C LEU A 170 23.98 5.86 -12.13
N ALA A 171 24.16 7.14 -11.79
CA ALA A 171 24.50 8.18 -12.76
C ALA A 171 25.89 7.98 -13.37
N SER A 172 26.89 7.60 -12.57
CA SER A 172 28.27 7.45 -13.05
C SER A 172 28.45 6.23 -13.93
N GLU A 173 27.96 5.07 -13.48
CA GLU A 173 28.22 3.78 -14.13
C GLU A 173 27.32 3.54 -15.35
N MET A 174 26.11 4.09 -15.35
CA MET A 174 25.14 3.88 -16.43
C MET A 174 24.97 5.06 -17.38
N ASP A 175 25.73 6.15 -17.17
CA ASP A 175 25.72 7.37 -17.98
C ASP A 175 24.32 7.98 -18.17
N VAL A 176 23.55 8.02 -17.09
CA VAL A 176 22.22 8.65 -16.99
C VAL A 176 22.27 9.85 -16.04
N ILE A 177 21.28 10.73 -16.13
CA ILE A 177 21.04 11.73 -15.08
C ILE A 177 20.02 11.18 -14.10
N VAL A 178 20.35 11.20 -12.82
CA VAL A 178 19.40 10.84 -11.76
C VAL A 178 18.95 12.12 -11.06
N VAL A 179 17.65 12.29 -10.91
CA VAL A 179 17.04 13.40 -10.16
C VAL A 179 16.19 12.81 -9.05
N SER A 180 16.36 13.22 -7.80
CA SER A 180 15.43 12.86 -6.71
C SER A 180 14.68 14.09 -6.24
N ILE A 181 13.39 13.95 -5.95
CA ILE A 181 12.51 15.08 -5.61
C ILE A 181 11.86 14.89 -4.24
N GLN A 182 11.80 15.97 -3.47
CA GLN A 182 10.96 16.03 -2.27
C GLN A 182 9.55 16.47 -2.63
N TYR A 183 8.57 15.98 -1.87
CA TYR A 183 7.17 16.39 -1.99
C TYR A 183 6.50 16.38 -0.62
N ARG A 184 5.44 17.19 -0.43
CA ARG A 184 4.73 17.22 0.84
C ARG A 184 4.02 15.91 1.13
N LEU A 185 4.06 15.50 2.40
CA LEU A 185 3.51 14.24 2.91
C LEU A 185 2.41 14.49 3.95
N GLY A 186 1.67 13.43 4.28
CA GLY A 186 0.66 13.38 5.33
C GLY A 186 -0.39 14.48 5.20
N PRO A 187 -0.79 15.12 6.31
CA PRO A 187 -1.78 16.20 6.24
C PRO A 187 -1.28 17.43 5.47
N LEU A 188 0.04 17.66 5.39
CA LEU A 188 0.58 18.82 4.66
C LEU A 188 0.50 18.64 3.14
N GLY A 189 0.54 17.39 2.65
CA GLY A 189 0.48 17.06 1.23
C GLY A 189 -0.88 16.59 0.73
N PHE A 190 -1.70 15.96 1.57
CA PHE A 190 -2.87 15.20 1.10
C PHE A 190 -4.17 15.49 1.87
N LEU A 191 -4.15 16.40 2.85
CA LEU A 191 -5.39 16.84 3.49
C LEU A 191 -6.28 17.57 2.48
N CYS A 192 -7.57 17.25 2.46
CA CYS A 192 -8.55 17.86 1.57
C CYS A 192 -9.77 18.31 2.36
N LEU A 193 -9.93 19.63 2.50
CA LEU A 193 -11.10 20.24 3.13
C LEU A 193 -12.15 20.65 2.07
N GLY A 194 -11.78 20.61 0.80
CA GLY A 194 -12.61 21.08 -0.31
C GLY A 194 -12.76 22.61 -0.32
N THR A 195 -11.74 23.30 0.20
CA THR A 195 -11.61 24.76 0.12
C THR A 195 -10.48 25.16 -0.83
N PRO A 196 -10.43 26.43 -1.28
CA PRO A 196 -9.33 26.90 -2.12
C PRO A 196 -7.94 26.72 -1.50
N GLY A 197 -7.78 26.89 -0.18
CA GLY A 197 -6.47 26.76 0.45
C GLY A 197 -6.10 25.36 0.93
N ILE A 198 -7.06 24.44 1.06
CA ILE A 198 -6.81 23.01 1.35
C ILE A 198 -7.63 22.14 0.36
N PRO A 199 -7.28 22.16 -0.95
CA PRO A 199 -8.07 21.47 -1.96
C PRO A 199 -7.70 19.98 -2.08
N GLY A 200 -6.60 19.52 -1.48
CA GLY A 200 -6.09 18.16 -1.61
C GLY A 200 -5.09 18.00 -2.76
N ASN A 201 -4.34 16.88 -2.72
CA ASN A 201 -3.31 16.50 -3.71
C ASN A 201 -2.10 17.44 -3.82
N GLN A 202 -1.83 18.28 -2.82
CA GLN A 202 -0.68 19.19 -2.81
C GLN A 202 0.65 18.46 -3.01
N GLY A 203 0.84 17.29 -2.39
CA GLY A 203 2.04 16.47 -2.59
C GLY A 203 2.21 16.00 -4.04
N LEU A 204 1.12 15.68 -4.74
CA LEU A 204 1.17 15.31 -6.17
C LEU A 204 1.44 16.55 -7.04
N LEU A 205 0.89 17.71 -6.68
CA LEU A 205 1.15 18.97 -7.37
C LEU A 205 2.60 19.45 -7.18
N ASP A 206 3.22 19.17 -6.04
CA ASP A 206 4.66 19.40 -5.84
C ASP A 206 5.48 18.56 -6.83
N GLN A 207 5.11 17.29 -7.01
CA GLN A 207 5.75 16.41 -8.00
C GLN A 207 5.52 16.93 -9.44
N VAL A 208 4.33 17.47 -9.75
CA VAL A 208 4.06 18.14 -11.05
C VAL A 208 5.01 19.31 -11.25
N GLU A 209 5.15 20.21 -10.27
CA GLU A 209 6.04 21.37 -10.39
C GLU A 209 7.49 20.94 -10.57
N ALA A 210 7.95 19.94 -9.81
CA ALA A 210 9.29 19.38 -9.98
C ALA A 210 9.51 18.81 -11.39
N LEU A 211 8.55 18.05 -11.93
CA LEU A 211 8.63 17.53 -13.31
C LEU A 211 8.66 18.65 -14.36
N GLN A 212 7.87 19.70 -14.17
CA GLN A 212 7.91 20.86 -15.07
C GLN A 212 9.25 21.60 -14.96
N TRP A 213 9.79 21.77 -13.76
CA TRP A 213 11.12 22.34 -13.56
C TRP A 213 12.19 21.51 -14.25
N ILE A 214 12.17 20.18 -14.08
CA ILE A 214 13.13 19.27 -14.72
C ILE A 214 13.04 19.43 -16.24
N ARG A 215 11.84 19.39 -16.81
CA ARG A 215 11.65 19.56 -18.26
C ARG A 215 12.20 20.88 -18.79
N ARG A 216 12.08 21.97 -18.02
CA ARG A 216 12.60 23.30 -18.41
C ARG A 216 14.12 23.44 -18.25
N ASN A 217 14.74 22.71 -17.31
CA ASN A 217 16.10 23.02 -16.86
C ASN A 217 17.12 21.88 -17.05
N ILE A 218 16.71 20.63 -17.24
CA ILE A 218 17.63 19.48 -17.19
C ILE A 218 18.68 19.49 -18.32
N ALA A 219 18.40 20.19 -19.41
CA ALA A 219 19.36 20.44 -20.50
C ALA A 219 20.65 21.13 -20.01
N TYR A 220 20.56 22.05 -19.03
CA TYR A 220 21.73 22.71 -18.45
C TYR A 220 22.63 21.77 -17.65
N PHE A 221 22.10 20.62 -17.24
CA PHE A 221 22.83 19.56 -16.54
C PHE A 221 23.30 18.44 -17.50
N GLY A 222 23.12 18.63 -18.81
CA GLY A 222 23.47 17.68 -19.85
C GLY A 222 22.46 16.57 -20.06
N GLY A 223 21.21 16.77 -19.65
CA GLY A 223 20.10 15.81 -19.80
C GLY A 223 19.18 16.13 -20.96
N ASN A 224 18.52 15.11 -21.48
CA ASN A 224 17.53 15.25 -22.54
C ASN A 224 16.13 15.46 -21.94
N SER A 225 15.58 16.67 -22.12
CA SER A 225 14.24 17.05 -21.64
C SER A 225 13.09 16.30 -22.32
N GLU A 226 13.34 15.63 -23.44
CA GLU A 226 12.39 14.79 -24.16
C GLU A 226 12.53 13.31 -23.82
N GLN A 227 13.40 12.97 -22.87
CA GLN A 227 13.70 11.61 -22.47
C GLN A 227 13.78 11.49 -20.94
N ILE A 228 12.61 11.68 -20.33
CA ILE A 228 12.40 11.62 -18.89
C ILE A 228 11.66 10.32 -18.56
N THR A 229 12.23 9.58 -17.60
CA THR A 229 11.66 8.34 -17.05
C THR A 229 11.38 8.56 -15.57
N LEU A 230 10.11 8.46 -15.19
CA LEU A 230 9.69 8.55 -13.80
C LEU A 230 9.85 7.20 -13.12
N PHE A 231 10.45 7.14 -11.93
CA PHE A 231 10.52 5.88 -11.20
C PHE A 231 10.32 6.10 -9.70
N GLY A 232 9.80 5.08 -9.03
CA GLY A 232 9.51 5.16 -7.60
C GLY A 232 9.23 3.79 -7.02
N GLN A 233 9.23 3.74 -5.69
CA GLN A 233 8.95 2.52 -4.91
C GLN A 233 7.79 2.74 -3.93
N GLY A 234 6.93 1.74 -3.79
CA GLY A 234 5.74 1.79 -2.92
C GLY A 234 4.84 2.98 -3.23
N ALA A 235 4.72 3.92 -2.27
CA ALA A 235 3.97 5.17 -2.47
C ALA A 235 4.54 6.08 -3.58
N GLY A 236 5.84 6.00 -3.86
CA GLY A 236 6.47 6.67 -4.98
C GLY A 236 6.09 6.04 -6.32
N ALA A 237 6.03 4.70 -6.38
CA ALA A 237 5.50 3.97 -7.54
C ALA A 237 4.01 4.27 -7.75
N LEU A 238 3.22 4.32 -6.68
CA LEU A 238 1.83 4.79 -6.73
C LEU A 238 1.77 6.19 -7.36
N SER A 239 2.56 7.14 -6.87
CA SER A 239 2.60 8.50 -7.39
C SER A 239 2.97 8.52 -8.89
N ALA A 240 4.02 7.80 -9.28
CA ALA A 240 4.43 7.67 -10.68
C ALA A 240 3.32 7.06 -11.55
N SER A 241 2.60 6.08 -11.03
CA SER A 241 1.48 5.45 -11.73
C SER A 241 0.27 6.38 -11.89
N LEU A 242 0.00 7.26 -10.92
CA LEU A 242 -1.04 8.27 -11.04
C LEU A 242 -0.63 9.38 -12.02
N HIS A 243 0.66 9.71 -12.10
CA HIS A 243 1.18 10.64 -13.11
C HIS A 243 1.00 10.15 -14.55
N LEU A 244 0.97 8.84 -14.80
CA LEU A 244 0.61 8.26 -16.11
C LEU A 244 -0.82 8.66 -16.51
N LEU A 245 -1.74 8.63 -15.53
CA LEU A 245 -3.18 8.85 -15.70
C LEU A 245 -3.59 10.33 -15.64
N SER A 246 -2.73 11.19 -15.07
CA SER A 246 -3.03 12.60 -14.83
C SER A 246 -2.83 13.44 -16.10
N PRO A 247 -3.83 14.20 -16.57
CA PRO A 247 -3.73 14.97 -17.81
C PRO A 247 -2.65 16.07 -17.76
N ILE A 248 -2.35 16.60 -16.57
CA ILE A 248 -1.42 17.73 -16.39
C ILE A 248 0.05 17.30 -16.28
N SER A 249 0.34 16.03 -15.99
CA SER A 249 1.71 15.52 -15.83
C SER A 249 2.11 14.45 -16.82
N SER A 250 1.14 13.69 -17.31
CA SER A 250 1.32 12.62 -18.29
C SER A 250 2.16 13.06 -19.50
N PRO A 251 2.05 14.30 -20.05
CA PRO A 251 2.89 14.75 -21.17
C PRO A 251 4.36 15.07 -20.81
N LEU A 252 4.69 15.15 -19.52
CA LEU A 252 5.99 15.66 -19.06
C LEU A 252 7.11 14.62 -19.16
N PHE A 253 6.78 13.34 -19.30
CA PHE A 253 7.72 12.22 -19.31
C PHE A 253 7.27 11.14 -20.30
N GLN A 254 8.19 10.25 -20.70
CA GLN A 254 7.96 9.27 -21.77
C GLN A 254 7.71 7.86 -21.21
N GLN A 255 8.24 7.57 -20.02
CA GLN A 255 8.27 6.21 -19.49
C GLN A 255 8.16 6.22 -17.96
N ALA A 256 7.70 5.11 -17.40
CA ALA A 256 7.64 4.95 -15.94
C ALA A 256 8.17 3.59 -15.48
N ILE A 257 8.81 3.56 -14.32
CA ILE A 257 9.20 2.35 -13.61
C ILE A 257 8.46 2.29 -12.26
N LEU A 258 7.64 1.27 -12.05
CA LEU A 258 6.73 1.15 -10.91
C LEU A 258 7.12 -0.04 -10.03
N GLN A 259 7.75 0.23 -8.90
CA GLN A 259 8.23 -0.81 -7.99
C GLN A 259 7.25 -0.97 -6.82
N SER A 260 6.49 -2.07 -6.81
CA SER A 260 5.54 -2.40 -5.73
C SER A 260 4.46 -1.33 -5.48
N GLY A 261 3.96 -0.67 -6.54
CA GLY A 261 2.86 0.29 -6.45
C GLY A 261 2.02 0.36 -7.72
N SER A 262 0.70 0.51 -7.54
CA SER A 262 -0.28 0.47 -8.61
C SER A 262 -1.42 1.47 -8.36
N PRO A 263 -1.98 2.09 -9.41
CA PRO A 263 -3.10 3.01 -9.25
C PRO A 263 -4.41 2.25 -9.02
N LEU A 264 -4.45 0.93 -9.23
CA LEU A 264 -5.60 0.06 -8.98
C LEU A 264 -5.65 -0.49 -7.55
N ALA A 265 -4.64 -0.24 -6.72
CA ALA A 265 -4.68 -0.63 -5.32
C ALA A 265 -5.79 0.12 -4.57
N TRP A 266 -6.51 -0.52 -3.66
CA TRP A 266 -7.62 0.12 -2.92
C TRP A 266 -7.17 1.28 -2.01
N TRP A 267 -5.88 1.35 -1.71
CA TRP A 267 -5.25 2.43 -0.96
C TRP A 267 -4.71 3.56 -1.85
N SER A 268 -4.87 3.49 -3.18
CA SER A 268 -4.33 4.43 -4.16
C SER A 268 -5.00 5.81 -4.16
N ALA A 269 -6.32 5.85 -3.97
CA ALA A 269 -7.11 7.07 -4.04
C ALA A 269 -8.40 6.97 -3.22
N GLU A 270 -9.06 8.11 -3.00
CA GLU A 270 -10.36 8.20 -2.36
C GLU A 270 -11.28 9.27 -2.98
N SER A 271 -12.57 9.24 -2.62
CA SER A 271 -13.52 10.26 -3.05
C SER A 271 -13.34 11.58 -2.31
N LEU A 272 -13.67 12.69 -2.97
CA LEU A 272 -13.68 14.02 -2.36
C LEU A 272 -14.48 14.06 -1.05
N GLN A 273 -15.65 13.41 -1.01
CA GLN A 273 -16.49 13.41 0.19
C GLN A 273 -15.85 12.64 1.35
N SER A 274 -15.20 11.50 1.08
CA SER A 274 -14.43 10.75 2.09
C SER A 274 -13.31 11.61 2.67
N ALA A 275 -12.56 12.29 1.80
CA ALA A 275 -11.43 13.12 2.20
C ALA A 275 -11.88 14.30 3.08
N ILE A 276 -12.95 15.01 2.70
CA ILE A 276 -13.53 16.12 3.49
C ILE A 276 -14.01 15.65 4.86
N ASN A 277 -14.66 14.49 4.94
CA ASN A 277 -15.12 13.94 6.21
C ASN A 277 -13.94 13.65 7.16
N LYS A 278 -12.86 13.06 6.63
CA LYS A 278 -11.62 12.84 7.40
C LYS A 278 -10.95 14.13 7.81
N ALA A 279 -10.92 15.14 6.94
CA ALA A 279 -10.32 16.43 7.24
C ALA A 279 -11.02 17.14 8.41
N ARG A 280 -12.36 17.02 8.53
CA ARG A 280 -13.10 17.57 9.69
C ARG A 280 -12.76 16.89 11.00
N ILE A 281 -12.59 15.56 10.99
CA ILE A 281 -12.17 14.82 12.19
C ILE A 281 -10.75 15.26 12.59
N PHE A 282 -9.84 15.33 11.63
CA PHE A 282 -8.48 15.80 11.85
C PHE A 282 -8.42 17.24 12.36
N ALA A 283 -9.28 18.12 11.84
CA ALA A 283 -9.43 19.50 12.33
C ALA A 283 -9.82 19.53 13.81
N GLY A 284 -10.83 18.75 14.21
CA GLY A 284 -11.24 18.66 15.62
C GLY A 284 -10.13 18.12 16.53
N LEU A 285 -9.35 17.14 16.07
CA LEU A 285 -8.18 16.63 16.80
C LEU A 285 -7.06 17.66 16.95
N SER A 286 -7.01 18.62 16.02
CA SER A 286 -6.04 19.72 16.02
C SER A 286 -6.58 20.97 16.73
N GLY A 287 -7.75 20.90 17.38
CA GLY A 287 -8.38 22.03 18.07
C GLY A 287 -9.03 23.06 17.15
N CYS A 288 -9.18 22.74 15.86
CA CYS A 288 -9.82 23.60 14.87
C CYS A 288 -11.30 23.24 14.72
N HIS A 289 -12.16 24.19 15.07
CA HIS A 289 -13.61 24.04 15.06
C HIS A 289 -14.27 25.19 14.28
N GLY A 290 -15.53 24.99 13.92
CA GLY A 290 -16.33 26.01 13.24
C GLY A 290 -16.74 25.60 11.82
N ASN A 291 -17.01 26.61 11.01
CA ASN A 291 -17.31 26.42 9.60
C ASN A 291 -16.03 26.08 8.80
N ARG A 292 -16.18 25.81 7.50
CA ARG A 292 -15.07 25.33 6.68
C ARG A 292 -13.93 26.35 6.53
N GLU A 293 -14.25 27.63 6.45
CA GLU A 293 -13.26 28.72 6.29
C GLU A 293 -12.52 29.00 7.59
N GLU A 294 -13.22 28.93 8.73
CA GLU A 294 -12.64 29.03 10.07
C GLU A 294 -11.67 27.86 10.33
N ILE A 295 -12.07 26.64 9.96
CA ILE A 295 -11.21 25.44 10.05
C ILE A 295 -9.97 25.60 9.17
N GLU A 296 -10.11 26.06 7.93
CA GLU A 296 -8.98 26.31 7.05
C GLU A 296 -7.98 27.29 7.68
N THR A 297 -8.48 28.44 8.13
CA THR A 297 -7.64 29.50 8.71
C THR A 297 -6.90 28.99 9.94
N CYS A 298 -7.58 28.24 10.81
CA CYS A 298 -6.99 27.62 11.98
C CYS A 298 -5.90 26.60 11.61
N LEU A 299 -6.19 25.66 10.71
CA LEU A 299 -5.24 24.62 10.30
C LEU A 299 -3.98 25.20 9.67
N ARG A 300 -4.11 26.25 8.84
CA ARG A 300 -2.97 26.93 8.22
C ARG A 300 -2.14 27.75 9.20
N SER A 301 -2.68 28.08 10.37
CA SER A 301 -1.98 28.80 11.43
C SER A 301 -1.37 27.86 12.48
N ALA A 302 -1.67 26.57 12.41
CA ALA A 302 -1.18 25.57 13.34
C ALA A 302 0.27 25.20 13.04
N GLU A 303 1.03 24.87 14.07
CA GLU A 303 2.40 24.38 13.92
C GLU A 303 2.42 23.03 13.17
N ALA A 304 3.24 22.93 12.12
CA ALA A 304 3.35 21.73 11.30
C ALA A 304 3.66 20.46 12.11
N GLY A 305 4.54 20.56 13.10
CA GLY A 305 4.87 19.46 14.01
C GLY A 305 3.63 18.91 14.74
N SER A 306 2.74 19.78 15.20
CA SER A 306 1.48 19.39 15.84
C SER A 306 0.54 18.67 14.88
N LEU A 307 0.42 19.16 13.64
CA LEU A 307 -0.40 18.52 12.60
C LEU A 307 0.12 17.12 12.25
N ILE A 308 1.45 16.98 12.10
CA ILE A 308 2.11 15.70 11.84
C ILE A 308 1.89 14.72 13.00
N LEU A 309 1.95 15.18 14.25
CA LEU A 309 1.69 14.31 15.41
C LEU A 309 0.22 13.90 15.51
N ASN A 310 -0.71 14.82 15.23
CA ASN A 310 -2.14 14.55 15.27
C ASN A 310 -2.60 13.58 14.18
N GLN A 311 -1.86 13.45 13.08
CA GLN A 311 -2.19 12.47 12.03
C GLN A 311 -2.25 11.04 12.61
N TRP A 312 -1.40 10.73 13.58
CA TRP A 312 -1.33 9.40 14.19
C TRP A 312 -2.54 9.08 15.04
N LYS A 313 -3.16 10.10 15.64
CA LYS A 313 -4.44 9.94 16.35
C LYS A 313 -5.56 9.52 15.39
N MET A 314 -5.49 9.89 14.11
CA MET A 314 -6.46 9.42 13.11
C MET A 314 -6.42 7.90 12.94
N HIS A 315 -5.26 7.24 13.16
CA HIS A 315 -5.17 5.78 13.09
C HIS A 315 -5.99 5.08 14.17
N LEU A 316 -6.12 5.69 15.35
CA LEU A 316 -6.94 5.18 16.44
C LEU A 316 -8.45 5.35 16.20
N LEU A 317 -8.84 6.23 15.28
CA LEU A 317 -10.24 6.54 15.00
C LEU A 317 -10.77 5.82 13.75
N ARG A 318 -9.98 4.94 13.14
CA ARG A 318 -10.29 4.29 11.85
C ARG A 318 -11.54 3.40 11.92
N ASP A 319 -11.73 2.69 13.03
CA ASP A 319 -12.86 1.80 13.27
C ASP A 319 -13.68 2.27 14.49
N LEU A 320 -14.01 3.57 14.52
CA LEU A 320 -14.93 4.08 15.52
C LEU A 320 -16.28 3.36 15.46
N PRO A 321 -17.04 3.32 16.58
CA PRO A 321 -18.38 2.74 16.62
C PRO A 321 -19.34 3.26 15.55
N SER A 322 -19.08 4.41 14.96
CA SER A 322 -19.85 5.01 13.87
C SER A 322 -19.54 4.47 12.47
N THR A 323 -18.49 3.66 12.26
CA THR A 323 -18.08 3.21 10.92
C THR A 323 -18.76 1.91 10.50
N THR A 324 -19.01 1.74 9.19
CA THR A 324 -19.59 0.51 8.63
C THR A 324 -18.74 -0.71 8.96
N ARG A 325 -17.41 -0.57 8.84
CA ARG A 325 -16.43 -1.59 9.20
C ARG A 325 -16.56 -2.04 10.64
N PHE A 326 -16.58 -1.12 11.61
CA PHE A 326 -16.74 -1.47 13.02
C PHE A 326 -18.03 -2.26 13.25
N HIS A 327 -19.15 -1.81 12.70
CA HIS A 327 -20.43 -2.51 12.84
C HIS A 327 -20.39 -3.94 12.27
N ARG A 328 -19.71 -4.15 11.14
CA ARG A 328 -19.54 -5.49 10.54
C ARG A 328 -18.67 -6.38 11.42
N ILE A 329 -17.55 -5.86 11.91
CA ILE A 329 -16.67 -6.57 12.85
C ILE A 329 -17.44 -6.93 14.13
N ALA A 330 -18.09 -5.94 14.76
CA ALA A 330 -18.91 -6.11 15.95
C ALA A 330 -20.01 -7.16 15.75
N ARG A 331 -20.71 -7.15 14.60
CA ARG A 331 -21.74 -8.14 14.28
C ARG A 331 -21.19 -9.58 14.23
N LEU A 332 -19.98 -9.76 13.71
CA LEU A 332 -19.34 -11.07 13.59
C LEU A 332 -18.73 -11.53 14.92
N TYR A 333 -18.26 -10.59 15.74
CA TYR A 333 -17.31 -10.89 16.81
C TYR A 333 -17.71 -10.45 18.22
N ASN A 334 -18.74 -9.62 18.43
CA ASN A 334 -19.16 -9.14 19.76
C ASN A 334 -19.50 -10.26 20.75
N ARG A 335 -19.91 -11.44 20.26
CA ARG A 335 -20.21 -12.60 21.12
C ARG A 335 -18.96 -13.37 21.52
N ARG A 336 -17.85 -13.19 20.79
CA ARG A 336 -16.59 -13.92 20.96
C ARG A 336 -15.54 -13.07 21.67
N TYR A 337 -15.50 -11.76 21.41
CA TYR A 337 -14.45 -10.86 21.88
C TYR A 337 -15.03 -9.67 22.66
N ASN A 338 -14.27 -9.21 23.66
CA ASN A 338 -14.55 -7.95 24.35
C ASN A 338 -14.47 -6.78 23.34
N PRO A 339 -15.37 -5.77 23.41
CA PRO A 339 -15.28 -4.54 22.65
C PRO A 339 -13.89 -3.90 22.54
N GLU A 340 -13.05 -4.01 23.57
CA GLU A 340 -11.68 -3.47 23.54
C GLU A 340 -10.78 -4.10 22.47
N ILE A 341 -10.91 -5.42 22.25
CA ILE A 341 -10.18 -6.11 21.19
C ILE A 341 -10.67 -5.63 19.84
N LEU A 342 -11.97 -5.41 19.68
CA LEU A 342 -12.55 -4.91 18.43
C LEU A 342 -12.10 -3.48 18.12
N ASN A 343 -11.84 -2.66 19.15
CA ASN A 343 -11.26 -1.32 18.99
C ASN A 343 -9.80 -1.35 18.52
N THR A 344 -9.12 -2.50 18.58
CA THR A 344 -7.78 -2.67 17.99
C THR A 344 -7.83 -2.96 16.49
N ALA A 345 -9.00 -3.28 15.94
CA ALA A 345 -9.14 -3.51 14.50
C ALA A 345 -8.74 -2.27 13.70
N GLY A 346 -8.10 -2.51 12.57
CA GLY A 346 -7.57 -1.45 11.74
C GLY A 346 -6.70 -2.00 10.62
N LEU A 347 -7.00 -1.60 9.40
CA LEU A 347 -6.25 -1.98 8.21
C LEU A 347 -4.83 -1.41 8.26
N PHE A 348 -3.81 -2.27 8.20
CA PHE A 348 -2.42 -1.83 8.31
C PHE A 348 -1.85 -1.24 7.01
N PHE A 349 -2.40 -1.61 5.84
CA PHE A 349 -2.07 -0.98 4.54
C PHE A 349 -2.85 0.29 4.23
N ASN A 350 -3.75 0.75 5.11
CA ASN A 350 -4.54 1.96 4.80
C ASN A 350 -3.70 3.23 5.00
N ILE A 351 -3.58 4.05 3.97
CA ILE A 351 -3.03 5.40 4.04
C ILE A 351 -4.10 6.37 4.59
N THR A 352 -3.75 7.18 5.60
CA THR A 352 -4.72 8.08 6.27
C THR A 352 -5.23 9.17 5.34
N PHE A 353 -4.32 9.87 4.65
CA PHE A 353 -4.66 10.92 3.68
C PHE A 353 -4.23 10.45 2.29
N LYS A 354 -5.21 10.02 1.48
CA LYS A 354 -4.95 9.45 0.16
C LYS A 354 -5.04 10.54 -0.90
N PRO A 355 -4.47 10.31 -2.09
CA PRO A 355 -4.83 11.04 -3.30
C PRO A 355 -6.35 11.11 -3.46
N VAL A 356 -6.87 12.29 -3.76
CA VAL A 356 -8.29 12.54 -3.92
C VAL A 356 -8.63 12.55 -5.40
N VAL A 357 -9.71 11.88 -5.79
CA VAL A 357 -10.27 11.96 -7.14
C VAL A 357 -10.92 13.34 -7.32
N THR A 358 -10.12 14.28 -7.81
CA THR A 358 -10.51 15.64 -8.14
C THR A 358 -9.60 16.22 -9.23
N GLU A 359 -10.16 17.13 -10.03
CA GLU A 359 -9.41 17.95 -10.97
C GLU A 359 -8.44 18.90 -10.25
N PRO A 360 -7.36 19.33 -10.94
CA PRO A 360 -6.98 18.96 -12.31
C PRO A 360 -6.15 17.66 -12.39
N PHE A 361 -5.67 17.14 -11.26
CA PHE A 361 -4.72 16.03 -11.24
C PHE A 361 -5.37 14.66 -11.54
N LEU A 362 -6.48 14.33 -10.87
CA LEU A 362 -7.13 13.02 -11.00
C LEU A 362 -8.63 13.20 -11.27
N PRO A 363 -9.04 13.50 -12.51
CA PRO A 363 -10.42 13.87 -12.85
C PRO A 363 -11.44 12.75 -12.63
N ARG A 364 -11.00 11.48 -12.68
CA ARG A 364 -11.83 10.28 -12.55
C ARG A 364 -11.06 9.20 -11.80
N TRP A 365 -11.75 8.15 -11.36
CA TRP A 365 -11.08 7.04 -10.71
C TRP A 365 -10.09 6.35 -11.66
N PRO A 366 -8.94 5.85 -11.16
CA PRO A 366 -7.93 5.19 -11.98
C PRO A 366 -8.49 4.11 -12.92
N TYR A 367 -9.34 3.21 -12.41
CA TYR A 367 -9.95 2.14 -13.21
C TYR A 367 -10.84 2.68 -14.35
N GLN A 368 -11.46 3.86 -14.16
CA GLN A 368 -12.27 4.50 -15.21
C GLN A 368 -11.38 5.13 -16.28
N ILE A 369 -10.23 5.69 -15.91
CA ILE A 369 -9.30 6.30 -16.87
C ILE A 369 -8.72 5.18 -17.75
N ILE A 370 -8.19 4.13 -17.12
CA ILE A 370 -7.59 2.97 -17.80
C ILE A 370 -8.61 2.29 -18.73
N GLY A 371 -9.87 2.14 -18.30
CA GLY A 371 -10.90 1.49 -19.11
C GLY A 371 -11.49 2.35 -20.24
N SER A 372 -11.15 3.65 -20.36
CA SER A 372 -11.91 4.59 -21.20
C SER A 372 -11.35 4.93 -22.59
N ASN A 373 -10.09 4.63 -22.95
CA ASN A 373 -9.54 4.60 -24.34
C ASN A 373 -7.99 4.52 -24.38
N SER A 374 -7.42 4.39 -25.60
CA SER A 374 -5.99 4.17 -25.92
C SER A 374 -4.97 5.19 -25.38
N ASP A 375 -5.33 6.46 -25.21
CA ASP A 375 -4.36 7.52 -24.87
C ASP A 375 -3.75 7.38 -23.47
N SER A 376 -4.40 6.62 -22.57
CA SER A 376 -3.85 6.29 -21.25
C SER A 376 -2.71 5.25 -21.30
N HIS A 377 -2.46 4.64 -22.46
CA HIS A 377 -1.48 3.57 -22.66
C HIS A 377 -0.24 4.03 -23.45
N ARG A 378 -0.04 5.34 -23.59
CA ARG A 378 0.99 5.92 -24.46
C ARG A 378 2.42 5.76 -23.94
N HIS A 379 2.60 5.58 -22.63
CA HIS A 379 3.93 5.44 -22.04
C HIS A 379 4.40 4.00 -22.08
N ARG A 380 5.71 3.83 -22.02
CA ARG A 380 6.34 2.53 -21.81
C ARG A 380 6.46 2.34 -20.31
N ILE A 381 6.12 1.16 -19.81
CA ILE A 381 6.16 0.88 -18.38
C ILE A 381 7.00 -0.35 -18.07
N LEU A 382 7.84 -0.23 -17.04
CA LEU A 382 8.47 -1.35 -16.37
C LEU A 382 7.86 -1.40 -14.96
N LEU A 383 7.42 -2.56 -14.51
CA LEU A 383 6.81 -2.71 -13.20
C LEU A 383 7.19 -4.04 -12.59
N GLY A 384 7.14 -4.11 -11.28
CA GLY A 384 7.46 -5.36 -10.60
C GLY A 384 7.15 -5.31 -9.13
N VAL A 385 7.35 -6.48 -8.53
CA VAL A 385 7.05 -6.76 -7.13
C VAL A 385 8.25 -7.44 -6.48
N ASN A 386 8.28 -7.42 -5.17
CA ASN A 386 9.17 -8.26 -4.38
C ASN A 386 8.46 -9.56 -3.99
N LYS A 387 9.26 -10.59 -3.68
CA LYS A 387 8.71 -11.89 -3.30
C LYS A 387 7.77 -11.80 -2.10
N ASP A 388 8.16 -11.05 -1.07
CA ASP A 388 7.51 -11.03 0.24
C ASP A 388 7.04 -9.61 0.60
N GLU A 389 6.23 -9.00 -0.28
CA GLU A 389 5.80 -7.59 -0.23
C GLU A 389 5.39 -7.10 1.17
N SER A 390 4.41 -7.76 1.79
CA SER A 390 3.81 -7.20 3.01
C SER A 390 4.51 -7.56 4.31
N THR A 391 5.63 -8.28 4.27
CA THR A 391 6.23 -8.78 5.51
C THR A 391 6.70 -7.64 6.40
N LEU A 392 7.21 -6.55 5.80
CA LEU A 392 7.61 -5.34 6.52
C LEU A 392 6.41 -4.67 7.20
N GLU A 393 5.32 -4.48 6.46
CA GLU A 393 4.10 -3.83 6.94
C GLU A 393 3.37 -4.68 7.98
N LEU A 394 3.37 -6.01 7.82
CA LEU A 394 2.84 -6.96 8.80
C LEU A 394 3.66 -6.88 10.09
N VAL A 395 4.98 -6.83 9.98
CA VAL A 395 5.89 -6.66 11.12
C VAL A 395 5.67 -5.32 11.82
N HIS A 396 5.40 -4.23 11.08
CA HIS A 396 5.14 -2.92 11.68
C HIS A 396 3.76 -2.81 12.31
N GLY A 397 2.72 -3.24 11.59
CA GLY A 397 1.33 -3.20 12.03
C GLY A 397 1.05 -4.18 13.17
N LEU A 398 1.74 -5.33 13.19
CA LEU A 398 1.53 -6.42 14.14
C LEU A 398 2.82 -6.73 14.91
N ARG A 399 3.65 -5.72 15.22
CA ARG A 399 4.98 -5.89 15.86
C ARG A 399 4.97 -6.80 17.09
N LYS A 400 3.98 -6.65 17.97
CA LYS A 400 3.82 -7.51 19.17
C LYS A 400 3.57 -8.99 18.85
N PHE A 401 3.06 -9.29 17.65
CA PHE A 401 2.74 -10.64 17.20
C PHE A 401 3.92 -11.37 16.56
N PHE A 402 4.99 -10.67 16.17
CA PHE A 402 6.06 -11.28 15.38
C PHE A 402 7.47 -10.94 15.86
N LEU A 403 7.70 -9.84 16.57
CA LEU A 403 9.03 -9.43 17.03
C LEU A 403 9.10 -9.25 18.55
N ARG A 404 9.77 -10.18 19.25
CA ARG A 404 10.17 -9.98 20.65
C ARG A 404 11.61 -10.42 20.94
N ASP A 405 12.04 -11.60 20.47
CA ASP A 405 13.29 -12.23 20.96
C ASP A 405 14.19 -12.86 19.87
N GLY A 406 14.03 -12.51 18.59
CA GLY A 406 14.90 -13.00 17.49
C GLY A 406 14.52 -14.36 16.88
N SER A 407 15.09 -14.60 15.69
CA SER A 407 15.02 -15.74 14.74
C SER A 407 13.66 -16.35 14.34
N THR A 408 12.64 -16.39 15.20
CA THR A 408 11.32 -16.96 14.89
C THR A 408 10.20 -15.97 15.17
N PRO A 409 9.14 -15.93 14.34
CA PRO A 409 7.97 -15.14 14.67
C PRO A 409 7.36 -15.70 15.96
N LYS A 410 6.92 -14.85 16.88
CA LYS A 410 6.32 -15.29 18.15
C LYS A 410 4.92 -14.73 18.28
N LEU A 411 3.93 -15.57 17.99
CA LEU A 411 2.54 -15.18 18.19
C LEU A 411 2.28 -14.84 19.67
N PRO A 412 1.36 -13.90 19.95
CA PRO A 412 0.95 -13.60 21.31
C PRO A 412 0.34 -14.83 22.00
N VAL A 413 0.29 -14.81 23.33
CA VAL A 413 -0.29 -15.90 24.16
C VAL A 413 -1.73 -16.21 23.79
N GLU A 414 -2.45 -15.24 23.23
CA GLU A 414 -3.80 -15.33 22.70
C GLU A 414 -3.94 -16.33 21.53
N PHE A 415 -2.83 -16.74 20.90
CA PHE A 415 -2.75 -17.72 19.82
C PHE A 415 -2.09 -19.05 20.24
N ASP A 416 -1.65 -19.19 21.49
CA ASP A 416 -0.95 -20.39 21.94
C ASP A 416 -1.91 -21.59 22.11
N SER A 417 -1.49 -22.72 21.55
CA SER A 417 -2.26 -23.92 21.23
C SER A 417 -2.89 -24.67 22.42
N GLY A 418 -2.66 -24.21 23.65
CA GLY A 418 -3.30 -24.73 24.87
C GLY A 418 -4.65 -24.08 25.20
N VAL A 419 -4.81 -22.77 24.91
CA VAL A 419 -6.00 -21.96 25.24
C VAL A 419 -6.18 -20.81 24.21
N ALA A 420 -5.82 -21.03 22.95
CA ALA A 420 -5.88 -19.97 21.94
C ALA A 420 -7.30 -19.38 21.87
N PHE A 421 -7.42 -18.08 22.13
CA PHE A 421 -8.66 -17.33 22.10
C PHE A 421 -8.88 -16.66 20.74
N MET A 422 -7.81 -16.26 20.05
CA MET A 422 -7.87 -15.75 18.68
C MET A 422 -7.63 -16.85 17.64
N ASP A 423 -8.30 -16.73 16.51
CA ASP A 423 -8.07 -17.52 15.30
C ASP A 423 -7.24 -16.68 14.31
N PRO A 424 -6.29 -17.26 13.55
CA PRO A 424 -5.60 -16.52 12.48
C PRO A 424 -6.56 -15.89 11.45
N LEU A 425 -7.75 -16.49 11.26
CA LEU A 425 -8.84 -15.90 10.47
C LEU A 425 -9.30 -14.53 10.98
N ASP A 426 -9.18 -14.29 12.28
CA ASP A 426 -9.60 -13.04 12.91
C ASP A 426 -8.61 -11.91 12.61
N ILE A 427 -7.31 -12.22 12.49
CA ILE A 427 -6.31 -11.25 12.01
C ILE A 427 -6.63 -10.81 10.57
N LEU A 428 -6.99 -11.77 9.71
CA LEU A 428 -7.41 -11.48 8.34
C LEU A 428 -8.59 -10.48 8.32
N ALA A 429 -9.60 -10.73 9.16
CA ALA A 429 -10.77 -9.87 9.27
C ALA A 429 -10.43 -8.48 9.85
N PHE A 430 -9.65 -8.40 10.92
CA PHE A 430 -9.40 -7.15 11.61
C PHE A 430 -8.43 -6.24 10.86
N HIS A 431 -7.42 -6.81 10.19
CA HIS A 431 -6.22 -6.06 9.80
C HIS A 431 -5.88 -6.09 8.30
N ILE A 432 -6.39 -7.06 7.53
CA ILE A 432 -5.98 -7.23 6.12
C ILE A 432 -7.11 -6.89 5.15
N ILE A 433 -8.28 -7.48 5.34
CA ILE A 433 -9.37 -7.43 4.36
C ILE A 433 -10.32 -6.25 4.62
N ASP A 434 -10.76 -5.57 3.56
CA ASP A 434 -11.69 -4.45 3.62
C ASP A 434 -13.11 -4.82 4.10
N GLU A 435 -13.93 -3.81 4.39
CA GLU A 435 -15.29 -4.00 4.90
C GLU A 435 -16.26 -4.68 3.94
N ASP A 436 -16.00 -4.64 2.64
CA ASP A 436 -16.83 -5.24 1.61
C ASP A 436 -16.73 -6.76 1.58
N PHE A 437 -15.59 -7.30 2.00
CA PHE A 437 -15.35 -8.74 2.10
C PHE A 437 -15.43 -9.28 3.54
N LEU A 438 -15.83 -8.46 4.52
CA LEU A 438 -16.12 -8.91 5.90
C LEU A 438 -17.42 -9.72 5.97
N HIS A 439 -17.34 -10.99 5.57
CA HIS A 439 -18.40 -11.98 5.66
C HIS A 439 -17.79 -13.37 5.95
N PRO A 440 -18.39 -14.21 6.82
CA PRO A 440 -17.78 -15.50 7.23
C PRO A 440 -17.37 -16.39 6.06
N LEU A 441 -18.24 -16.53 5.04
CA LEU A 441 -17.93 -17.34 3.85
C LEU A 441 -16.82 -16.75 2.98
N LEU A 442 -16.68 -15.42 2.94
CA LEU A 442 -15.61 -14.77 2.17
C LEU A 442 -14.27 -14.92 2.89
N LEU A 443 -14.25 -14.69 4.21
CA LEU A 443 -13.09 -14.93 5.05
C LEU A 443 -12.63 -16.40 4.98
N GLN A 444 -13.56 -17.35 5.06
CA GLN A 444 -13.25 -18.78 4.91
C GLN A 444 -12.76 -19.12 3.50
N ALA A 445 -13.34 -18.55 2.45
CA ALA A 445 -12.86 -18.76 1.08
C ALA A 445 -11.41 -18.26 0.93
N THR A 446 -11.08 -17.09 1.48
CA THR A 446 -9.70 -16.59 1.49
C THR A 446 -8.77 -17.48 2.32
N ALA A 447 -9.21 -17.91 3.50
CA ALA A 447 -8.41 -18.80 4.33
C ALA A 447 -8.17 -20.16 3.68
N PHE A 448 -9.13 -20.65 2.89
CA PHE A 448 -8.96 -21.87 2.10
C PHE A 448 -7.93 -21.67 0.99
N GLU A 449 -8.05 -20.59 0.22
CA GLU A 449 -7.14 -20.25 -0.88
C GLU A 449 -5.67 -20.14 -0.40
N TYR A 450 -5.46 -19.44 0.71
CA TYR A 450 -4.13 -19.18 1.28
C TYR A 450 -3.68 -20.17 2.34
N GLN A 451 -4.47 -21.23 2.56
CA GLN A 451 -4.23 -22.25 3.58
C GLN A 451 -3.95 -21.66 4.98
N ILE A 452 -4.64 -20.56 5.31
CA ILE A 452 -4.53 -19.90 6.60
C ILE A 452 -5.01 -20.90 7.67
N PRO A 453 -4.18 -21.25 8.66
CA PRO A 453 -4.57 -22.21 9.68
C PRO A 453 -5.74 -21.65 10.50
N THR A 454 -6.87 -22.36 10.51
CA THR A 454 -8.09 -21.88 11.19
C THR A 454 -8.91 -23.03 11.76
N ARG A 455 -9.61 -22.77 12.87
CA ARG A 455 -10.56 -23.72 13.45
C ARG A 455 -11.77 -23.96 12.54
N ALA A 456 -12.05 -23.07 11.59
CA ALA A 456 -13.11 -23.26 10.60
C ALA A 456 -12.89 -24.52 9.75
N PHE A 457 -11.65 -24.98 9.59
CA PHE A 457 -11.28 -26.21 8.89
C PHE A 457 -10.76 -27.30 9.83
N HIS A 458 -11.22 -27.28 11.09
CA HIS A 458 -10.83 -28.24 12.13
C HIS A 458 -9.33 -28.26 12.49
N LYS A 459 -8.52 -27.28 12.04
CA LYS A 459 -7.12 -27.12 12.46
C LYS A 459 -7.07 -26.42 13.83
N LYS A 460 -6.67 -27.17 14.86
CA LYS A 460 -6.65 -26.70 16.26
C LYS A 460 -5.27 -26.25 16.75
N ARG A 461 -4.21 -26.53 15.98
CA ARG A 461 -2.83 -26.17 16.30
C ARG A 461 -2.16 -25.58 15.06
N TRP A 462 -1.31 -24.59 15.28
CA TRP A 462 -0.51 -23.92 14.26
C TRP A 462 0.78 -23.43 14.88
N THR A 463 1.78 -23.25 14.05
CA THR A 463 3.04 -22.60 14.40
C THR A 463 2.97 -21.12 14.05
N SER A 464 3.79 -20.32 14.71
CA SER A 464 3.92 -18.89 14.38
C SER A 464 4.38 -18.64 12.95
N VAL A 465 5.21 -19.52 12.41
CA VAL A 465 5.71 -19.42 11.03
C VAL A 465 4.58 -19.68 10.03
N GLU A 466 3.74 -20.71 10.25
CA GLU A 466 2.58 -20.97 9.38
C GLU A 466 1.62 -19.76 9.36
N VAL A 467 1.33 -19.18 10.52
CA VAL A 467 0.43 -18.03 10.63
C VAL A 467 1.06 -16.80 9.97
N GLN A 468 2.31 -16.48 10.29
CA GLN A 468 3.00 -15.32 9.74
C GLN A 468 3.10 -15.42 8.21
N HIS A 469 3.53 -16.57 7.68
CA HIS A 469 3.72 -16.77 6.25
C HIS A 469 2.39 -16.67 5.48
N SER A 470 1.34 -17.35 5.95
CA SER A 470 0.02 -17.30 5.28
C SER A 470 -0.62 -15.91 5.32
N LEU A 471 -0.44 -15.16 6.43
CA LEU A 471 -0.93 -13.78 6.55
C LEU A 471 -0.09 -12.78 5.73
N ALA A 472 1.21 -13.00 5.58
CA ALA A 472 2.06 -12.20 4.72
C ALA A 472 1.76 -12.44 3.23
N GLU A 473 1.52 -13.69 2.82
CA GLU A 473 1.16 -13.99 1.43
C GLU A 473 -0.19 -13.38 1.05
N VAL A 474 -1.22 -13.56 1.89
CA VAL A 474 -2.55 -12.99 1.62
C VAL A 474 -2.53 -11.47 1.60
N ALA A 475 -1.77 -10.83 2.50
CA ALA A 475 -1.67 -9.37 2.56
C ALA A 475 -0.85 -8.80 1.40
N GLY A 476 0.28 -9.42 1.04
CA GLY A 476 1.12 -8.98 -0.08
C GLY A 476 0.40 -9.11 -1.42
N ASP A 477 -0.30 -10.23 -1.64
CA ASP A 477 -1.06 -10.46 -2.86
C ASP A 477 -2.25 -9.48 -2.96
N TYR A 478 -3.03 -9.33 -1.89
CA TYR A 478 -4.21 -8.46 -1.86
C TYR A 478 -3.87 -6.97 -2.00
N ASN A 479 -2.84 -6.50 -1.29
CA ASN A 479 -2.55 -5.07 -1.20
C ASN A 479 -1.59 -4.57 -2.28
N VAL A 480 -0.70 -5.42 -2.82
CA VAL A 480 0.39 -4.98 -3.70
C VAL A 480 0.42 -5.78 -5.00
N LYS A 481 0.65 -7.10 -4.94
CA LYS A 481 0.97 -7.88 -6.15
C LYS A 481 -0.22 -7.94 -7.13
N CYS A 482 -1.41 -8.26 -6.66
CA CYS A 482 -2.55 -8.42 -7.56
C CYS A 482 -3.05 -7.12 -8.18
N PRO A 483 -3.16 -5.99 -7.46
CA PRO A 483 -3.44 -4.71 -8.11
C PRO A 483 -2.37 -4.27 -9.13
N LEU A 484 -1.11 -4.63 -8.91
CA LEU A 484 -0.03 -4.34 -9.86
C LEU A 484 -0.10 -5.23 -11.10
N ILE A 485 -0.35 -6.53 -10.92
CA ILE A 485 -0.53 -7.48 -12.01
C ILE A 485 -1.80 -7.16 -12.81
N GLU A 486 -2.88 -6.74 -12.15
CA GLU A 486 -4.10 -6.28 -12.83
C GLU A 486 -3.82 -5.03 -13.66
N PHE A 487 -3.02 -4.10 -13.14
CA PHE A 487 -2.59 -2.94 -13.90
C PHE A 487 -1.72 -3.34 -15.09
N ALA A 488 -0.78 -4.28 -14.92
CA ALA A 488 0.01 -4.83 -16.03
C ALA A 488 -0.89 -5.49 -17.11
N ASP A 489 -1.85 -6.31 -16.68
CA ASP A 489 -2.81 -6.99 -17.55
C ASP A 489 -3.60 -5.97 -18.37
N ALA A 490 -4.18 -4.96 -17.72
CA ALA A 490 -4.97 -3.92 -18.37
C ALA A 490 -4.09 -3.07 -19.31
N TYR A 491 -2.90 -2.68 -18.86
CA TYR A 491 -2.03 -1.79 -19.62
C TYR A 491 -1.45 -2.47 -20.87
N SER A 492 -1.16 -3.77 -20.80
CA SER A 492 -0.66 -4.58 -21.92
C SER A 492 -1.66 -4.80 -23.06
N GLN A 493 -2.93 -4.45 -22.84
CA GLN A 493 -3.97 -4.52 -23.88
C GLN A 493 -4.07 -3.22 -24.67
N GLY A 494 -3.32 -2.19 -24.28
CA GLY A 494 -3.25 -0.92 -24.99
C GLY A 494 -2.55 -1.06 -26.35
N PRO A 495 -2.94 -0.26 -27.36
CA PRO A 495 -2.26 -0.29 -28.65
C PRO A 495 -0.79 0.16 -28.50
N ASN A 496 0.14 -0.60 -29.08
CA ASN A 496 1.59 -0.36 -28.98
C ASN A 496 2.14 -0.35 -27.53
N SER A 497 1.45 -1.01 -26.59
CA SER A 497 1.90 -1.05 -25.19
C SER A 497 3.23 -1.78 -25.08
N GLN A 498 4.19 -1.15 -24.41
CA GLN A 498 5.44 -1.76 -23.99
C GLN A 498 5.45 -1.88 -22.49
N VAL A 499 5.28 -3.11 -22.01
CA VAL A 499 5.11 -3.45 -20.59
C VAL A 499 6.18 -4.47 -20.24
N PHE A 500 6.93 -4.26 -19.17
CA PHE A 500 7.92 -5.23 -18.70
C PHE A 500 7.65 -5.55 -17.23
N LEU A 501 7.44 -6.82 -16.92
CA LEU A 501 7.14 -7.27 -15.56
C LEU A 501 8.36 -7.96 -14.92
N TYR A 502 8.66 -7.67 -13.65
CA TYR A 502 9.63 -8.43 -12.85
C TYR A 502 9.12 -8.88 -11.48
N SER A 503 9.82 -9.85 -10.91
CA SER A 503 9.76 -10.27 -9.50
C SER A 503 11.18 -10.23 -8.93
N PHE A 504 11.41 -9.44 -7.88
CA PHE A 504 12.68 -9.41 -7.16
C PHE A 504 12.64 -10.43 -6.01
N GLU A 505 13.53 -11.42 -6.08
CA GLU A 505 13.49 -12.60 -5.19
C GLU A 505 14.85 -12.84 -4.50
N HIS A 506 15.76 -11.85 -4.53
CA HIS A 506 17.05 -11.93 -3.84
C HIS A 506 17.01 -11.31 -2.45
N SER A 507 17.56 -12.00 -1.45
CA SER A 507 17.79 -11.47 -0.10
C SER A 507 19.27 -11.21 0.07
N SER A 508 19.67 -9.99 0.46
CA SER A 508 21.09 -9.69 0.58
C SER A 508 21.75 -10.46 1.72
N SER A 509 22.97 -10.92 1.52
CA SER A 509 23.74 -11.71 2.47
C SER A 509 24.11 -10.95 3.74
N GLY A 510 24.22 -9.62 3.64
CA GLY A 510 24.40 -8.73 4.77
C GLY A 510 23.14 -8.53 5.63
N TRP A 511 21.97 -9.02 5.21
CA TRP A 511 20.74 -8.86 5.99
C TRP A 511 20.76 -9.74 7.26
N THR A 512 20.69 -9.11 8.44
CA THR A 512 20.56 -9.78 9.74
C THR A 512 19.13 -9.90 10.24
N TRP A 513 18.12 -9.54 9.43
CA TRP A 513 16.74 -9.86 9.80
C TRP A 513 16.52 -11.38 9.78
N PRO A 514 15.62 -11.90 10.60
CA PRO A 514 15.32 -13.33 10.61
C PRO A 514 14.94 -13.85 9.21
N ASN A 515 15.44 -15.02 8.81
CA ASN A 515 15.19 -15.59 7.47
C ASN A 515 13.71 -15.66 7.04
N TRP A 516 12.77 -15.74 7.99
CA TRP A 516 11.34 -15.76 7.68
C TRP A 516 10.81 -14.44 7.12
N THR A 517 11.56 -13.32 7.26
CA THR A 517 11.14 -12.04 6.68
C THR A 517 11.19 -12.01 5.16
N GLY A 518 11.95 -12.94 4.57
CA GLY A 518 12.08 -13.07 3.12
C GLY A 518 12.62 -11.80 2.46
N VAL A 519 12.11 -11.50 1.27
CA VAL A 519 12.48 -10.37 0.43
C VAL A 519 11.41 -9.30 0.53
N MET A 520 11.57 -8.42 1.51
CA MET A 520 10.58 -7.40 1.85
C MET A 520 10.49 -6.32 0.78
N GLN A 521 9.36 -5.62 0.74
CA GLN A 521 9.16 -4.44 -0.10
C GLN A 521 10.29 -3.42 0.07
N GLY A 522 10.86 -2.95 -1.05
CA GLY A 522 11.90 -1.92 -1.09
C GLY A 522 13.34 -2.41 -1.21
N TYR A 523 13.63 -3.69 -0.97
CA TYR A 523 15.00 -4.24 -1.08
C TYR A 523 15.63 -4.06 -2.47
N GLU A 524 14.81 -4.10 -3.51
CA GLU A 524 15.24 -3.94 -4.89
C GLU A 524 15.79 -2.53 -5.17
N ALA A 525 15.33 -1.51 -4.43
CA ALA A 525 15.78 -0.13 -4.62
C ALA A 525 17.29 0.01 -4.36
N GLU A 526 17.84 -0.71 -3.38
CA GLU A 526 19.27 -0.72 -3.07
C GLU A 526 20.11 -1.17 -4.28
N TYR A 527 19.64 -2.19 -4.99
CA TYR A 527 20.31 -2.72 -6.17
C TYR A 527 20.16 -1.79 -7.38
N VAL A 528 19.04 -1.06 -7.48
CA VAL A 528 18.79 -0.06 -8.53
C VAL A 528 19.67 1.17 -8.37
N PHE A 529 19.92 1.63 -7.14
CA PHE A 529 20.78 2.79 -6.89
C PHE A 529 22.27 2.45 -6.80
N GLY A 530 22.64 1.18 -6.84
CA GLY A 530 24.04 0.77 -6.77
C GLY A 530 24.60 0.75 -5.35
N ALA A 531 23.76 0.55 -4.32
CA ALA A 531 24.20 0.45 -2.93
C ALA A 531 25.32 -0.59 -2.70
N PRO A 532 25.35 -1.76 -3.39
CA PRO A 532 26.47 -2.69 -3.31
C PRO A 532 27.84 -2.12 -3.73
N TRP A 533 27.86 -1.01 -4.46
CA TRP A 533 29.07 -0.28 -4.87
C TRP A 533 29.32 0.99 -4.05
N ASN A 534 28.38 1.37 -3.17
CA ASN A 534 28.49 2.56 -2.35
C ASN A 534 29.24 2.24 -1.04
N LEU A 535 30.51 2.63 -0.97
CA LEU A 535 31.36 2.43 0.21
C LEU A 535 30.80 3.10 1.48
N LYS A 536 30.15 4.26 1.35
CA LYS A 536 29.51 4.94 2.48
C LYS A 536 28.35 4.11 3.00
N PHE A 537 27.49 3.62 2.10
CA PHE A 537 26.40 2.70 2.46
C PHE A 537 26.93 1.46 3.20
N GLU A 538 27.94 0.79 2.65
CA GLU A 538 28.51 -0.41 3.30
C GLU A 538 29.13 -0.11 4.67
N SER A 539 29.72 1.07 4.85
CA SER A 539 30.29 1.50 6.13
C SER A 539 29.23 1.81 7.19
N GLU A 540 28.05 2.26 6.77
CA GLU A 540 26.98 2.70 7.66
C GLU A 540 25.95 1.58 7.94
N PHE A 541 25.73 0.65 7.03
CA PHE A 541 24.62 -0.30 7.12
C PHE A 541 25.08 -1.77 7.16
N TYR A 542 25.46 -2.34 6.01
CA TYR A 542 25.95 -3.73 5.88
C TYR A 542 26.67 -3.93 4.54
N LYS A 543 27.42 -5.02 4.44
CA LYS A 543 28.26 -5.36 3.28
C LYS A 543 27.55 -6.27 2.30
N PHE A 544 27.99 -6.23 1.05
CA PHE A 544 27.53 -7.11 -0.03
C PHE A 544 28.67 -7.98 -0.56
N ASN A 545 28.31 -9.17 -1.07
CA ASN A 545 29.26 -10.06 -1.73
C ASN A 545 29.42 -9.72 -3.23
N ASP A 546 30.41 -10.34 -3.89
CA ASP A 546 30.73 -10.06 -5.29
C ASP A 546 29.61 -10.44 -6.27
N GLU A 547 28.81 -11.45 -5.95
CA GLU A 547 27.68 -11.85 -6.78
C GLU A 547 26.55 -10.81 -6.69
N GLU A 548 26.31 -10.24 -5.51
CA GLU A 548 25.34 -9.17 -5.28
C GLU A 548 25.72 -7.87 -6.00
N ARG A 549 27.02 -7.58 -6.04
CA ARG A 549 27.58 -6.48 -6.83
C ARG A 549 27.28 -6.64 -8.32
N GLN A 550 27.49 -7.84 -8.87
CA GLN A 550 27.15 -8.17 -10.27
C GLN A 550 25.64 -8.12 -10.54
N LEU A 551 24.82 -8.56 -9.57
CA LEU A 551 23.36 -8.44 -9.66
C LEU A 551 22.94 -6.98 -9.72
N SER A 552 23.54 -6.11 -8.91
CA SER A 552 23.27 -4.67 -8.93
C SER A 552 23.67 -4.03 -10.25
N GLU A 553 24.85 -4.35 -10.80
CA GLU A 553 25.23 -3.90 -12.16
C GLU A 553 24.20 -4.30 -13.21
N THR A 554 23.74 -5.56 -13.15
CA THR A 554 22.73 -6.07 -14.09
C THR A 554 21.40 -5.32 -13.95
N ILE A 555 20.95 -5.06 -12.73
CA ILE A 555 19.72 -4.31 -12.44
C ILE A 555 19.85 -2.85 -12.90
N MET A 556 20.92 -2.16 -12.53
CA MET A 556 21.20 -0.79 -12.97
C MET A 556 21.20 -0.68 -14.49
N GLN A 557 21.81 -1.65 -15.20
CA GLN A 557 21.81 -1.69 -16.66
C GLN A 557 20.41 -1.84 -17.25
N TYR A 558 19.54 -2.70 -16.70
CA TYR A 558 18.16 -2.83 -17.16
C TYR A 558 17.38 -1.53 -16.98
N TRP A 559 17.53 -0.87 -15.84
CA TRP A 559 16.85 0.40 -15.55
C TRP A 559 17.33 1.53 -16.47
N ALA A 560 18.64 1.64 -16.66
CA ALA A 560 19.24 2.64 -17.54
C ALA A 560 18.90 2.40 -19.02
N ASN A 561 18.96 1.15 -19.49
CA ASN A 561 18.53 0.79 -20.85
C ASN A 561 17.07 1.13 -21.08
N PHE A 562 16.22 0.83 -20.10
CA PHE A 562 14.81 1.19 -20.17
C PHE A 562 14.67 2.70 -20.28
N ALA A 563 15.28 3.49 -19.40
CA ALA A 563 15.27 4.96 -19.50
C ALA A 563 15.80 5.47 -20.86
N ALA A 564 16.82 4.80 -21.39
CA ALA A 564 17.48 5.18 -22.63
C ALA A 564 16.72 4.80 -23.92
N THR A 565 15.92 3.74 -23.91
CA THR A 565 15.35 3.16 -25.14
C THR A 565 13.89 2.79 -25.03
N GLY A 566 13.38 2.64 -23.81
CA GLY A 566 12.06 2.10 -23.50
C GLY A 566 12.01 0.58 -23.45
N SER A 567 13.15 -0.10 -23.59
CA SER A 567 13.29 -1.54 -23.38
C SER A 567 14.45 -1.79 -22.42
N PRO A 568 14.27 -2.64 -21.39
CA PRO A 568 15.37 -2.98 -20.50
C PRO A 568 16.49 -3.75 -21.24
N SER A 569 16.18 -4.40 -22.36
CA SER A 569 17.13 -5.27 -23.08
C SER A 569 17.90 -4.60 -24.21
N LEU A 570 17.49 -3.41 -24.67
CA LEU A 570 18.13 -2.73 -25.79
C LEU A 570 19.16 -1.74 -25.27
N HIS A 571 20.42 -1.93 -25.67
CA HIS A 571 21.48 -0.96 -25.37
C HIS A 571 21.46 0.16 -26.43
N PRO A 572 21.61 1.45 -26.06
CA PRO A 572 21.54 2.59 -27.00
C PRO A 572 22.53 2.52 -28.17
N SER A 573 23.69 1.88 -27.95
CA SER A 573 24.71 1.66 -28.99
C SER A 573 24.68 0.26 -29.62
N GLU A 574 23.78 -0.63 -29.20
CA GLU A 574 23.64 -1.97 -29.77
C GLU A 574 22.35 -2.08 -30.59
N PHE A 575 22.36 -1.58 -31.83
CA PHE A 575 21.51 -2.19 -32.85
C PHE A 575 21.97 -3.62 -33.17
N HIS A 576 23.25 -3.94 -32.94
CA HIS A 576 23.75 -5.32 -32.87
C HIS A 576 24.98 -5.41 -31.94
N THR A 577 24.92 -6.33 -30.98
CA THR A 577 26.03 -7.02 -30.27
C THR A 577 26.81 -6.31 -29.16
N ARG A 578 26.52 -6.67 -27.89
CA ARG A 578 27.46 -7.22 -26.88
C ARG A 578 26.83 -7.73 -25.56
N ALA A 579 25.57 -8.17 -25.51
CA ALA A 579 25.14 -9.13 -24.48
C ALA A 579 24.02 -10.07 -24.96
N LYS A 580 24.37 -11.08 -25.77
CA LYS A 580 23.48 -12.21 -26.13
C LYS A 580 23.02 -13.08 -24.93
N ARG A 581 23.25 -12.69 -23.67
CA ARG A 581 23.10 -13.63 -22.54
C ARG A 581 21.72 -13.67 -21.91
N PHE A 582 20.90 -12.62 -22.01
CA PHE A 582 19.52 -12.68 -21.51
C PHE A 582 18.64 -11.56 -22.10
N HIS A 583 17.54 -11.91 -22.77
CA HIS A 583 16.57 -10.95 -23.31
C HIS A 583 15.33 -10.95 -22.43
N TRP A 584 14.93 -9.77 -21.95
CA TRP A 584 13.70 -9.54 -21.21
C TRP A 584 12.60 -9.16 -22.19
N ASN A 585 11.67 -10.10 -22.37
CA ASN A 585 10.56 -9.99 -23.30
C ASN A 585 9.51 -9.00 -22.82
N ASN A 586 8.77 -8.43 -23.78
CA ASN A 586 7.56 -7.65 -23.51
C ASN A 586 6.51 -8.53 -22.81
N TYR A 587 5.83 -7.97 -21.81
CA TYR A 587 4.74 -8.61 -21.09
C TYR A 587 3.46 -8.50 -21.92
N GLU A 588 2.99 -9.65 -22.42
CA GLU A 588 1.81 -9.72 -23.27
C GLU A 588 0.75 -10.62 -22.63
N THR A 589 -0.50 -10.17 -22.68
CA THR A 589 -1.66 -10.99 -22.27
C THR A 589 -2.34 -11.69 -23.45
N GLN A 590 -1.96 -11.31 -24.68
CA GLN A 590 -2.44 -11.88 -25.95
C GLN A 590 -1.25 -12.01 -26.90
N GLY A 591 -0.97 -13.20 -27.44
CA GLY A 591 0.21 -13.44 -28.27
C GLY A 591 0.71 -14.88 -28.23
N ILE A 592 1.34 -15.33 -29.32
CA ILE A 592 2.02 -16.62 -29.44
C ILE A 592 3.45 -16.30 -29.89
N ALA A 593 4.46 -16.81 -29.19
CA ALA A 593 5.85 -16.68 -29.63
C ALA A 593 6.32 -17.96 -30.31
N PHE A 594 6.85 -17.81 -31.51
CA PHE A 594 7.51 -18.88 -32.25
C PHE A 594 8.99 -18.90 -31.90
N LYS A 595 9.45 -19.99 -31.26
CA LYS A 595 10.87 -20.22 -31.00
C LYS A 595 11.32 -21.44 -31.80
N GLY A 596 11.65 -21.22 -33.09
CA GLY A 596 11.76 -22.29 -34.08
C GLY A 596 10.38 -22.80 -34.53
N ASP A 597 10.28 -24.06 -34.95
CA ASP A 597 9.02 -24.71 -35.36
C ASP A 597 8.09 -25.08 -34.18
N LEU A 598 8.46 -24.70 -32.94
CA LEU A 598 7.67 -24.94 -31.74
C LEU A 598 6.93 -23.68 -31.32
N GLU A 599 5.60 -23.81 -31.26
CA GLU A 599 4.68 -22.85 -30.70
C GLU A 599 4.89 -22.78 -29.17
N THR A 600 5.27 -21.62 -28.64
CA THR A 600 5.42 -21.44 -27.19
C THR A 600 4.57 -20.26 -26.70
N ASP A 601 3.88 -20.49 -25.60
CA ASP A 601 2.97 -19.52 -24.98
C ASP A 601 3.75 -18.37 -24.31
N ALA A 602 4.21 -17.36 -25.05
CA ALA A 602 4.94 -16.20 -24.47
C ALA A 602 4.08 -15.30 -23.57
N LEU A 603 2.84 -15.70 -23.28
CA LEU A 603 1.94 -14.92 -22.46
C LEU A 603 2.44 -14.79 -21.02
N ARG A 604 2.32 -13.56 -20.52
CA ARG A 604 2.55 -13.18 -19.13
C ARG A 604 3.95 -13.57 -18.63
N GLU A 605 4.95 -13.43 -19.50
CA GLU A 605 6.36 -13.61 -19.16
C GLU A 605 6.88 -12.46 -18.29
N TYR A 606 7.63 -12.79 -17.25
CA TYR A 606 8.25 -11.82 -16.36
C TYR A 606 9.66 -12.25 -15.99
N LEU A 607 10.50 -11.28 -15.61
CA LEU A 607 11.87 -11.52 -15.18
C LEU A 607 11.93 -11.75 -13.67
N VAL A 608 12.53 -12.86 -13.25
CA VAL A 608 12.91 -13.06 -11.84
C VAL A 608 14.33 -12.56 -11.64
N LEU A 609 14.48 -11.54 -10.82
CA LEU A 609 15.76 -10.95 -10.41
C LEU A 609 16.23 -11.64 -9.14
N GLN A 610 17.16 -12.57 -9.30
CA GLN A 610 17.76 -13.34 -8.20
C GLN A 610 19.18 -13.82 -8.56
N LEU A 611 19.97 -14.18 -7.55
CA LEU A 611 21.22 -14.91 -7.75
C LEU A 611 21.00 -16.41 -8.03
N PRO A 612 21.93 -17.09 -8.73
CA PRO A 612 23.18 -16.57 -9.32
C PRO A 612 22.99 -15.81 -10.65
N LYS A 613 21.80 -15.89 -11.27
CA LYS A 613 21.47 -15.14 -12.48
C LYS A 613 19.96 -14.93 -12.64
N PRO A 614 19.53 -13.84 -13.33
CA PRO A 614 18.14 -13.65 -13.68
C PRO A 614 17.58 -14.80 -14.54
N ARG A 615 16.27 -15.06 -14.40
CA ARG A 615 15.57 -16.10 -15.17
C ARG A 615 14.17 -15.64 -15.59
N LEU A 616 13.67 -16.16 -16.70
CA LEU A 616 12.30 -15.90 -17.16
C LEU A 616 11.36 -16.87 -16.43
N ALA A 617 10.19 -16.36 -16.08
CA ALA A 617 9.08 -17.13 -15.54
C ALA A 617 7.78 -16.63 -16.18
N ARG A 618 6.67 -17.34 -15.93
CA ARG A 618 5.36 -17.05 -16.52
C ARG A 618 4.28 -17.05 -15.44
N ASN A 619 3.20 -16.32 -15.70
CA ASN A 619 1.98 -16.37 -14.89
C ASN A 619 2.19 -16.00 -13.41
N LEU A 620 2.98 -14.96 -13.12
CA LEU A 620 3.18 -14.45 -11.76
C LEU A 620 1.83 -14.30 -11.05
N LYS A 621 1.63 -15.06 -9.95
CA LYS A 621 0.44 -15.02 -9.09
C LYS A 621 -0.91 -15.07 -9.82
N ARG A 622 -0.96 -15.68 -11.02
CA ARG A 622 -2.17 -15.66 -11.86
C ARG A 622 -3.37 -16.29 -11.16
N HIS A 623 -3.17 -17.38 -10.42
CA HIS A 623 -4.25 -18.09 -9.74
C HIS A 623 -4.88 -17.23 -8.63
N GLU A 624 -4.02 -16.71 -7.76
CA GLU A 624 -4.36 -15.90 -6.61
C GLU A 624 -5.01 -14.58 -7.04
N CYS A 625 -4.47 -13.93 -8.08
CA CYS A 625 -5.05 -12.70 -8.59
C CYS A 625 -6.38 -12.91 -9.31
N LEU A 626 -6.61 -14.08 -9.94
CA LEU A 626 -7.95 -14.46 -10.41
C LEU A 626 -8.93 -14.69 -9.26
N PHE A 627 -8.46 -15.24 -8.14
CA PHE A 627 -9.29 -15.37 -6.93
C PHE A 627 -9.76 -14.01 -6.43
N TRP A 628 -8.85 -13.03 -6.30
CA TRP A 628 -9.17 -11.68 -5.83
C TRP A 628 -10.02 -10.88 -6.83
N ARG A 629 -9.71 -10.97 -8.12
CA ARG A 629 -10.37 -10.17 -9.16
C ARG A 629 -11.75 -10.67 -9.51
N GLU A 630 -11.95 -11.99 -9.55
CA GLU A 630 -13.15 -12.59 -10.12
C GLU A 630 -13.91 -13.43 -9.10
N LYS A 631 -13.27 -14.46 -8.53
CA LYS A 631 -13.98 -15.46 -7.73
C LYS A 631 -14.58 -14.87 -6.46
N LEU A 632 -13.79 -14.12 -5.68
CA LEU A 632 -14.23 -13.57 -4.40
C LEU A 632 -15.31 -12.47 -4.58
N PRO A 633 -15.18 -11.52 -5.53
CA PRO A 633 -16.25 -10.58 -5.85
C PRO A 633 -17.52 -11.27 -6.35
N MET A 634 -17.43 -12.29 -7.20
CA MET A 634 -18.60 -13.06 -7.64
C MET A 634 -19.32 -13.75 -6.47
N LEU A 635 -18.56 -14.34 -5.54
CA LEU A 635 -19.12 -14.95 -4.34
C LEU A 635 -19.84 -13.90 -3.47
N ARG A 636 -19.22 -12.74 -3.26
CA ARG A 636 -19.84 -11.60 -2.56
C ARG A 636 -21.15 -11.18 -3.22
N GLN A 637 -21.17 -11.02 -4.55
CA GLN A 637 -22.38 -10.63 -5.29
C GLN A 637 -23.51 -11.65 -5.12
N ARG A 638 -23.20 -12.95 -5.17
CA ARG A 638 -24.18 -14.02 -4.93
C ARG A 638 -24.73 -13.98 -3.51
N LEU A 639 -23.89 -13.74 -2.50
CA LEU A 639 -24.32 -13.60 -1.12
C LEU A 639 -25.27 -12.42 -0.92
N VAL A 640 -24.94 -11.25 -1.50
CA VAL A 640 -25.80 -10.07 -1.46
C VAL A 640 -27.12 -10.33 -2.17
N ARG A 641 -27.10 -10.99 -3.34
CA ARG A 641 -28.32 -11.37 -4.08
C ARG A 641 -29.21 -12.31 -3.28
N ASN A 642 -28.64 -13.35 -2.69
CA ASN A 642 -29.38 -14.32 -1.89
C ASN A 642 -29.99 -13.67 -0.65
N ALA A 643 -29.26 -12.77 0.03
CA ALA A 643 -29.79 -12.00 1.16
C ALA A 643 -30.99 -11.13 0.75
N ARG A 644 -30.93 -10.50 -0.44
CA ARG A 644 -32.07 -9.75 -1.00
C ARG A 644 -33.26 -10.65 -1.33
N CYS A 645 -33.03 -11.84 -1.88
CA CYS A 645 -34.09 -12.81 -2.14
C CYS A 645 -34.73 -13.34 -0.85
N GLN A 646 -33.95 -13.51 0.24
CA GLN A 646 -34.51 -13.90 1.54
C GLN A 646 -35.36 -12.78 2.16
N GLN A 647 -34.97 -11.52 1.95
CA GLN A 647 -35.73 -10.36 2.43
C GLN A 647 -36.98 -10.07 1.57
N ASN A 648 -36.88 -10.32 0.26
CA ASN A 648 -37.94 -10.11 -0.72
C ASN A 648 -38.03 -11.34 -1.65
N PRO A 649 -38.68 -12.43 -1.20
CA PRO A 649 -38.86 -13.60 -2.06
C PRO A 649 -39.67 -13.20 -3.30
N PRO A 650 -39.28 -13.64 -4.51
CA PRO A 650 -40.09 -13.42 -5.69
C PRO A 650 -41.48 -14.04 -5.44
N LYS A 651 -42.54 -13.28 -5.72
CA LYS A 651 -43.90 -13.84 -5.72
C LYS A 651 -43.93 -14.99 -6.73
N GLU A 652 -44.36 -16.17 -6.29
CA GLU A 652 -44.51 -17.34 -7.16
C GLU A 652 -45.31 -16.96 -8.40
N ALA A 653 -44.73 -17.17 -9.58
CA ALA A 653 -45.51 -17.18 -10.80
C ALA A 653 -46.36 -18.45 -10.77
N GLU A 654 -47.68 -18.30 -10.82
CA GLU A 654 -48.61 -19.44 -10.92
C GLU A 654 -48.20 -20.37 -12.09
N PRO A 655 -48.31 -21.70 -11.90
CA PRO A 655 -47.98 -22.66 -12.94
C PRO A 655 -48.98 -22.50 -14.09
N LYS A 656 -48.53 -21.97 -15.23
CA LYS A 656 -49.31 -22.04 -16.48
C LYS A 656 -49.51 -23.52 -16.82
N ALA A 657 -50.78 -23.88 -17.00
CA ALA A 657 -51.22 -25.22 -17.35
C ALA A 657 -50.45 -25.80 -18.53
N THR A 658 -50.10 -27.07 -18.39
CA THR A 658 -49.44 -27.90 -19.39
C THR A 658 -50.32 -28.11 -20.61
N GLU A 659 -49.94 -27.54 -21.74
CA GLU A 659 -50.42 -27.99 -23.05
C GLU A 659 -49.56 -29.18 -23.51
N LYS A 660 -50.19 -30.33 -23.65
CA LYS A 660 -49.56 -31.59 -24.09
C LYS A 660 -49.33 -31.57 -25.59
N THR A 661 -48.13 -31.97 -26.06
CA THR A 661 -47.85 -32.94 -27.16
C THR A 661 -46.37 -32.86 -27.61
N PRO A 662 -45.80 -33.87 -28.31
CA PRO A 662 -45.58 -35.26 -27.91
C PRO A 662 -44.07 -35.65 -27.91
N LEU A 663 -43.75 -36.81 -27.31
CA LEU A 663 -42.40 -37.36 -27.14
C LEU A 663 -41.61 -37.62 -28.44
N LYS A 664 -40.29 -37.36 -28.39
CA LYS A 664 -39.27 -38.09 -29.18
C LYS A 664 -38.04 -38.45 -28.30
N PRO A 665 -37.36 -39.57 -28.58
CA PRO A 665 -36.43 -40.27 -27.66
C PRO A 665 -35.03 -39.63 -27.59
N PRO A 666 -34.16 -40.02 -26.62
CA PRO A 666 -32.97 -39.26 -26.29
C PRO A 666 -31.84 -39.55 -27.27
N VAL A 667 -31.15 -38.49 -27.70
CA VAL A 667 -29.82 -38.61 -28.32
C VAL A 667 -28.82 -37.91 -27.41
N ASN A 668 -27.81 -38.69 -27.03
CA ASN A 668 -26.67 -38.33 -26.22
C ASN A 668 -25.78 -37.27 -26.89
N SER A 669 -24.92 -36.70 -26.03
CA SER A 669 -23.58 -36.17 -26.30
C SER A 669 -23.44 -34.77 -26.94
N TRP A 670 -22.76 -33.91 -26.17
CA TRP A 670 -21.66 -33.01 -26.54
C TRP A 670 -21.80 -32.23 -27.85
N ASN A 671 -21.91 -30.89 -27.76
CA ASN A 671 -21.06 -29.93 -28.47
C ASN A 671 -21.43 -28.48 -28.11
N LEU A 672 -20.48 -27.75 -27.54
CA LEU A 672 -20.31 -26.30 -27.80
C LEU A 672 -19.96 -26.13 -29.28
N PRO A 673 -20.35 -25.04 -29.99
CA PRO A 673 -19.57 -23.81 -29.86
C PRO A 673 -20.27 -22.46 -30.18
N LEU A 674 -19.68 -21.40 -29.62
CA LEU A 674 -19.30 -20.10 -30.20
C LEU A 674 -20.27 -19.17 -30.97
N LEU A 675 -20.03 -17.88 -30.67
CA LEU A 675 -20.07 -16.66 -31.51
C LEU A 675 -21.30 -15.72 -31.42
N MET A 676 -20.96 -14.49 -31.01
CA MET A 676 -21.64 -13.19 -31.10
C MET A 676 -22.07 -12.79 -32.54
N PRO A 677 -22.55 -11.56 -32.83
CA PRO A 677 -23.50 -10.64 -32.17
C PRO A 677 -24.59 -10.15 -33.17
N THR A 678 -25.50 -9.26 -32.73
CA THR A 678 -25.95 -8.01 -33.39
C THR A 678 -27.47 -7.72 -33.36
N THR A 679 -27.72 -6.42 -33.09
CA THR A 679 -28.82 -5.55 -33.55
C THR A 679 -30.26 -5.71 -33.04
N SER A 680 -30.59 -4.75 -32.16
CA SER A 680 -31.59 -3.68 -32.35
C SER A 680 -33.08 -3.95 -32.15
N THR A 681 -33.68 -2.96 -31.47
CA THR A 681 -35.08 -2.48 -31.57
C THR A 681 -36.16 -3.40 -31.01
N THR A 682 -37.22 -2.98 -30.31
CA THR A 682 -37.74 -1.72 -29.76
C THR A 682 -39.06 -2.13 -29.10
N LEU A 683 -39.52 -1.39 -28.06
CA LEU A 683 -40.95 -1.05 -27.82
C LEU A 683 -41.88 -2.26 -27.51
N LEU A 684 -42.92 -2.26 -26.68
CA LEU A 684 -43.80 -1.30 -26.03
C LEU A 684 -44.47 -2.14 -24.91
N SER A 685 -44.47 -1.66 -23.66
CA SER A 685 -45.58 -0.94 -23.04
C SER A 685 -46.70 -1.81 -22.48
N ASN A 686 -47.06 -1.42 -21.26
CA ASN A 686 -48.41 -1.27 -20.76
C ASN A 686 -49.11 -2.57 -20.32
N SER A 687 -49.31 -2.74 -19.00
CA SER A 687 -50.43 -2.15 -18.23
C SER A 687 -51.58 -3.17 -18.22
N ILE A 688 -52.36 -3.43 -17.16
CA ILE A 688 -52.68 -2.77 -15.90
C ILE A 688 -53.81 -3.66 -15.29
N ILE A 689 -54.04 -3.55 -13.96
CA ILE A 689 -55.30 -3.90 -13.24
C ILE A 689 -55.65 -5.40 -13.05
N SER A 690 -56.24 -5.87 -11.94
CA SER A 690 -56.41 -5.40 -10.56
C SER A 690 -57.36 -6.38 -9.82
N ILE A 691 -57.21 -6.47 -8.49
CA ILE A 691 -58.26 -6.71 -7.46
C ILE A 691 -58.66 -8.18 -7.11
N ILE A 692 -58.75 -8.38 -5.77
CA ILE A 692 -59.60 -9.30 -4.96
C ILE A 692 -58.88 -10.42 -4.17
N LEU A 693 -58.54 -10.11 -2.90
CA LEU A 693 -58.54 -10.99 -1.71
C LEU A 693 -59.94 -11.57 -1.44
N PRO A 694 -60.18 -12.55 -0.51
CA PRO A 694 -59.32 -13.27 0.44
C PRO A 694 -59.57 -14.82 0.34
N THR A 695 -59.02 -15.77 1.11
CA THR A 695 -59.18 -16.02 2.55
C THR A 695 -58.54 -17.38 2.89
N CYS A 696 -57.89 -17.45 4.06
CA CYS A 696 -57.88 -18.57 5.02
C CYS A 696 -57.17 -19.93 4.79
N ILE A 697 -56.37 -20.27 5.82
CA ILE A 697 -56.14 -21.59 6.48
C ILE A 697 -54.81 -22.33 6.18
N LEU A 698 -53.86 -22.08 7.09
CA LEU A 698 -53.15 -23.02 7.99
C LEU A 698 -52.37 -24.25 7.47
N LEU A 699 -51.20 -24.40 8.12
CA LEU A 699 -50.42 -25.62 8.44
C LEU A 699 -49.41 -26.08 7.37
N SER A 700 -48.11 -25.88 7.65
CA SER A 700 -47.15 -26.92 8.12
C SER A 700 -46.71 -27.82 6.95
N SER A 701 -45.44 -28.08 6.64
CA SER A 701 -44.27 -28.31 7.47
C SER A 701 -43.07 -28.55 6.54
N THR A 702 -41.85 -28.38 7.05
CA THR A 702 -40.64 -29.18 6.74
C THR A 702 -40.20 -29.32 5.28
N TYR A 703 -39.10 -28.64 4.90
CA TYR A 703 -37.74 -29.20 4.96
C TYR A 703 -36.67 -28.11 4.84
#